data_AF-A0A845DMI8-F1
#
_entry.id   AF-A0A845DMI8-F1
#
_cell.length_a   1.000
_cell.length_b   1.000
_cell.length_c   1.000
_cell.angle_alpha   90.00
_cell.angle_beta   90.00
_cell.angle_gamma   90.00
#
_symmetry.space_group_name_H-M   'P 1'
#
loop_
_entity.id
_entity.type
_entity.pdbx_description
1 polymer ?
#
loop_
_entity_poly.entity_id
_entity_poly.type
_entity_poly.pdbx_seq_one_letter_code
_entity_poly.pdbx_strand_id
1 'polypeptide(L)'
;NDVLGSKLLEIIKSPFLGERLVYKHRNVVKNIITENINILISQEYFQQYIYEKKEIAHVLDIYRILLEEFNKDKELIKKVQSRYNQIVSQEDKIVSQHEDTFIDRYKRLEDFQNYEKYLKEIEKKRHFLNSLLGYYDTEFDKFYRYKNFFHHLDKTTKGIITWFINLDIDSEKWNDALLAVYFYSILKSQEKGSHSFHTDNHELGRLSEVYGELEKLQKNIIIDDWNKRLRDKAFPDFKILYNLNKNRRYHKSNSLRKIIDKDFNLFTSIFPVILTNPITADSILPLEVGIFDVVIFDEASQLKIEDTFTSFLRGKYKVIAGDKHQMPPSNYFQSSESSISQDEEIGEDLEKARELSLSESLLDYAEKIKHTQSYLDYHYRSHHPALIDFSNHAFYGGNLIPFPARIEYNPIGFYQVDGIYQDRKNDSEIEKVLDILKNDIHKNQDGEYPSVGVVTFNIEQRNAILDKLNEAKYSDGGFANKMEAISRKERFFVRNLENVQGDERDVIILSTVYGKDSDGKFLKRFGPLNQEKGYKLLNVAVTRARNKIYICTSIPRDQYLDYNSHLHEYKNNKRAILYSYLAYAYFIANRQTKNVDNLKSILKEYSHDQPRNNPRQGLTESPFEEEVLEYLEDLFGQENVILQQHIGGFRVDFLVKYKGNSVVIECDGKSYHASEEAYIHDMFRERQLKELGYEVYRIWSTNWWHNHKREIEKIERFFSDLAPKIDKNTDNDSNGMTEV
;
A
#
# COMPACT_ATOMS: atom_id res chain seq x y z
N ASN A 1 22.31 -15.25 34.64
CA ASN A 1 23.67 -15.26 34.03
C ASN A 1 23.80 -16.18 32.81
N ASP A 2 24.04 -17.50 32.91
CA ASP A 2 24.31 -18.32 31.69
C ASP A 2 23.09 -18.60 30.79
N VAL A 3 21.87 -18.63 31.35
CA VAL A 3 20.63 -18.98 30.62
C VAL A 3 20.13 -17.83 29.74
N LEU A 4 20.43 -16.58 30.09
CA LEU A 4 20.03 -15.41 29.31
C LEU A 4 21.01 -15.17 28.15
N GLY A 5 22.32 -15.34 28.41
CA GLY A 5 23.37 -15.28 27.39
C GLY A 5 23.26 -16.41 26.35
N SER A 6 22.88 -17.61 26.77
CA SER A 6 22.63 -18.72 25.85
C SER A 6 21.39 -18.50 24.98
N LYS A 7 20.29 -17.97 25.53
CA LYS A 7 19.07 -17.61 24.78
C LYS A 7 19.29 -16.45 23.80
N LEU A 8 20.10 -15.45 24.17
CA LEU A 8 20.52 -14.37 23.25
C LEU A 8 21.35 -14.92 22.10
N LEU A 9 22.31 -15.81 22.38
CA LEU A 9 23.09 -16.52 21.36
C LEU A 9 22.22 -17.42 20.46
N GLU A 10 21.15 -18.01 20.98
CA GLU A 10 20.20 -18.85 20.22
C GLU A 10 19.34 -18.01 19.27
N ILE A 11 18.89 -16.83 19.72
CA ILE A 11 18.14 -15.85 18.91
C ILE A 11 19.03 -15.26 17.82
N ILE A 12 20.30 -14.97 18.13
CA ILE A 12 21.31 -14.43 17.19
C ILE A 12 21.76 -15.48 16.15
N LYS A 13 21.77 -16.77 16.52
CA LYS A 13 22.15 -17.88 15.62
C LYS A 13 21.01 -18.41 14.76
N SER A 14 19.77 -17.97 14.97
CA SER A 14 18.62 -18.40 14.15
C SER A 14 18.75 -17.83 12.74
N PRO A 15 18.96 -18.65 11.69
CA PRO A 15 19.21 -18.16 10.33
C PRO A 15 18.00 -17.51 9.66
N PHE A 16 16.81 -17.60 10.27
CA PHE A 16 15.54 -17.24 9.61
C PHE A 16 14.83 -16.01 10.19
N LEU A 17 15.02 -15.68 11.48
CA LEU A 17 14.25 -14.60 12.13
C LEU A 17 15.02 -13.27 12.24
N GLY A 18 16.31 -13.31 12.57
CA GLY A 18 17.13 -12.10 12.73
C GLY A 18 17.41 -11.40 11.41
N GLU A 19 17.65 -12.16 10.34
CA GLU A 19 17.90 -11.63 9.00
C GLU A 19 16.66 -10.98 8.40
N ARG A 20 15.46 -11.55 8.55
CA ARG A 20 14.24 -10.98 7.95
C ARG A 20 13.72 -9.72 8.65
N LEU A 21 13.75 -9.67 9.99
CA LEU A 21 13.23 -8.50 10.74
C LEU A 21 14.15 -7.27 10.63
N VAL A 22 15.46 -7.48 10.74
CA VAL A 22 16.45 -6.39 10.61
C VAL A 22 16.54 -5.91 9.16
N TYR A 23 16.38 -6.79 8.17
CA TYR A 23 16.45 -6.40 6.76
C TYR A 23 15.16 -5.73 6.26
N LYS A 24 13.98 -6.19 6.70
CA LYS A 24 12.68 -5.67 6.22
C LYS A 24 12.26 -4.35 6.87
N HIS A 25 12.67 -4.07 8.12
CA HIS A 25 12.23 -2.88 8.87
C HIS A 25 13.37 -2.06 9.51
N ARG A 26 14.62 -2.26 9.05
CA ARG A 26 15.87 -1.60 9.53
C ARG A 26 15.72 -0.13 9.93
N ASN A 27 14.95 0.62 9.15
CA ASN A 27 14.93 2.07 9.23
C ASN A 27 13.69 2.62 9.96
N VAL A 28 12.60 1.86 9.98
CA VAL A 28 11.38 2.16 10.76
C VAL A 28 11.65 1.87 12.23
N VAL A 29 12.23 0.71 12.50
CA VAL A 29 12.68 0.31 13.84
C VAL A 29 13.70 1.33 14.34
N LYS A 30 14.68 1.72 13.51
CA LYS A 30 15.65 2.77 13.84
C LYS A 30 14.98 4.10 14.22
N ASN A 31 14.10 4.66 13.40
CA ASN A 31 13.53 5.99 13.64
C ASN A 31 12.56 6.04 14.84
N ILE A 32 11.71 5.02 15.01
CA ILE A 32 10.77 4.94 16.16
C ILE A 32 11.53 4.79 17.49
N ILE A 33 12.64 4.06 17.47
CA ILE A 33 13.52 3.80 18.61
C ILE A 33 14.33 5.06 18.94
N THR A 34 15.04 5.66 17.98
CA THR A 34 15.89 6.83 18.25
C THR A 34 15.11 8.06 18.75
N GLU A 35 13.86 8.28 18.30
CA GLU A 35 13.05 9.44 18.72
C GLU A 35 12.42 9.27 20.11
N ASN A 36 12.00 8.06 20.50
CA ASN A 36 11.29 7.84 21.78
C ASN A 36 12.20 7.42 22.94
N ILE A 37 13.40 6.91 22.65
CA ILE A 37 14.32 6.38 23.67
C ILE A 37 14.94 7.46 24.53
N ASN A 38 15.30 8.61 23.96
CA ASN A 38 15.83 9.71 24.76
C ASN A 38 14.79 10.25 25.75
N ILE A 39 13.49 10.11 25.42
CA ILE A 39 12.37 10.49 26.29
C ILE A 39 12.20 9.44 27.40
N LEU A 40 12.21 8.14 27.06
CA LEU A 40 12.09 7.03 28.03
C LEU A 40 13.30 6.92 28.98
N ILE A 41 14.53 7.09 28.49
CA ILE A 41 15.78 7.06 29.29
C ILE A 41 15.85 8.25 30.27
N SER A 42 15.20 9.37 29.94
CA SER A 42 15.21 10.58 30.77
C SER A 42 14.23 10.56 31.95
N GLN A 43 13.31 9.58 31.99
CA GLN A 43 12.39 9.46 33.12
C GLN A 43 13.10 8.78 34.30
N GLU A 44 13.15 9.46 35.45
CA GLU A 44 13.71 8.96 36.72
C GLU A 44 13.22 7.55 37.06
N TYR A 45 11.94 7.28 36.79
CA TYR A 45 11.32 5.97 36.99
C TYR A 45 11.98 4.84 36.15
N PHE A 46 12.41 5.14 34.93
CA PHE A 46 13.02 4.17 34.02
C PHE A 46 14.47 3.86 34.41
N GLN A 47 15.22 4.88 34.86
CA GLN A 47 16.57 4.69 35.42
C GLN A 47 16.54 3.86 36.71
N GLN A 48 15.52 4.08 37.54
CA GLN A 48 15.32 3.33 38.79
C GLN A 48 14.92 1.87 38.52
N TYR A 49 14.05 1.63 37.54
CA TYR A 49 13.66 0.28 37.08
C TYR A 49 14.83 -0.51 36.47
N ILE A 50 15.72 0.17 35.74
CA ILE A 50 16.96 -0.41 35.19
C ILE A 50 17.97 -0.76 36.30
N TYR A 51 18.10 0.10 37.32
CA TYR A 51 19.03 -0.08 38.43
C TYR A 51 18.66 -1.27 39.34
N GLU A 52 17.36 -1.56 39.50
CA GLU A 52 16.88 -2.68 40.30
C GLU A 52 17.17 -4.06 39.67
N LYS A 53 17.41 -4.13 38.35
CA LYS A 53 17.75 -5.37 37.62
C LYS A 53 19.26 -5.45 37.37
N LYS A 54 19.99 -6.00 38.36
CA LYS A 54 21.47 -6.15 38.37
C LYS A 54 22.14 -6.74 37.10
N GLU A 55 21.40 -7.47 36.25
CA GLU A 55 21.93 -8.02 34.98
C GLU A 55 22.01 -6.98 33.84
N ILE A 56 21.33 -5.81 33.95
CA ILE A 56 21.24 -4.78 32.89
C ILE A 56 22.31 -3.68 33.02
N ALA A 57 22.80 -3.41 34.24
CA ALA A 57 23.93 -2.51 34.48
C ALA A 57 25.20 -2.94 33.71
N HIS A 58 25.40 -4.25 33.55
CA HIS A 58 26.53 -4.83 32.82
C HIS A 58 26.51 -4.51 31.31
N VAL A 59 25.31 -4.45 30.70
CA VAL A 59 25.15 -4.09 29.28
C VAL A 59 25.39 -2.59 29.08
N LEU A 60 25.03 -1.77 30.06
CA LEU A 60 25.30 -0.32 30.06
C LEU A 60 26.78 0.00 30.33
N ASP A 61 27.48 -0.80 31.12
CA ASP A 61 28.94 -0.68 31.29
C ASP A 61 29.69 -1.09 30.01
N ILE A 62 29.25 -2.15 29.33
CA ILE A 62 29.75 -2.52 27.99
C ILE A 62 29.47 -1.41 26.98
N TYR A 63 28.27 -0.82 27.01
CA TYR A 63 27.87 0.33 26.18
C TYR A 63 28.74 1.58 26.42
N ARG A 64 29.09 1.86 27.69
CA ARG A 64 29.93 2.98 28.09
C ARG A 64 31.40 2.79 27.68
N ILE A 65 31.93 1.58 27.83
CA ILE A 65 33.29 1.20 27.40
C ILE A 65 33.43 1.28 25.87
N LEU A 66 32.39 0.86 25.12
CA LEU A 66 32.38 0.94 23.66
C LEU A 66 32.32 2.39 23.15
N LEU A 67 31.60 3.29 23.84
CA LEU A 67 31.48 4.71 23.48
C LEU A 67 32.78 5.51 23.66
N GLU A 68 33.62 5.16 24.65
CA GLU A 68 34.85 5.91 24.98
C GLU A 68 36.04 5.56 24.07
N GLU A 69 36.14 4.32 23.57
CA GLU A 69 37.28 3.89 22.74
C GLU A 69 37.04 3.93 21.22
N PHE A 70 35.82 3.65 20.73
CA PHE A 70 35.60 3.48 19.27
C PHE A 70 35.40 4.77 18.48
N ASN A 71 35.02 5.88 19.12
CA ASN A 71 34.84 7.17 18.45
C ASN A 71 36.15 7.77 17.89
N LYS A 72 37.31 7.16 18.17
CA LYS A 72 38.62 7.71 17.79
C LYS A 72 39.20 7.19 16.46
N ASP A 73 38.73 6.09 15.87
CA ASP A 73 39.43 5.47 14.72
C ASP A 73 38.49 4.79 13.68
N LYS A 74 37.39 5.47 13.34
CA LYS A 74 36.28 4.98 12.47
C LYS A 74 36.65 4.67 11.01
N GLU A 75 37.46 5.50 10.35
CA GLU A 75 37.86 5.28 8.95
C GLU A 75 38.97 4.23 8.79
N LEU A 76 39.76 4.04 9.85
CA LEU A 76 41.01 3.30 9.77
C LEU A 76 40.76 1.79 9.71
N ILE A 77 39.86 1.28 10.55
CA ILE A 77 39.54 -0.16 10.64
C ILE A 77 39.01 -0.69 9.30
N LYS A 78 38.15 0.07 8.61
CA LYS A 78 37.65 -0.30 7.27
C LYS A 78 38.75 -0.29 6.21
N LYS A 79 39.68 0.68 6.25
CA LYS A 79 40.85 0.73 5.34
C LYS A 79 41.79 -0.45 5.59
N VAL A 80 42.12 -0.77 6.84
CA VAL A 80 43.04 -1.86 7.21
C VAL A 80 42.50 -3.21 6.74
N GLN A 81 41.21 -3.48 6.96
CA GLN A 81 40.62 -4.79 6.71
C GLN A 81 40.40 -5.06 5.21
N SER A 82 40.02 -4.03 4.44
CA SER A 82 39.97 -4.07 2.98
C SER A 82 41.35 -4.31 2.37
N ARG A 83 42.40 -3.65 2.90
CA ARG A 83 43.77 -3.78 2.40
C ARG A 83 44.42 -5.09 2.81
N TYR A 84 44.12 -5.59 4.00
CA TYR A 84 44.58 -6.91 4.48
C TYR A 84 44.06 -8.03 3.58
N ASN A 85 42.77 -8.01 3.23
CA ASN A 85 42.20 -9.02 2.31
C ASN A 85 42.80 -8.94 0.90
N GLN A 86 43.16 -7.74 0.42
CA GLN A 86 43.92 -7.59 -0.82
C GLN A 86 45.34 -8.16 -0.71
N ILE A 87 46.06 -7.90 0.39
CA ILE A 87 47.42 -8.37 0.63
C ILE A 87 47.46 -9.90 0.74
N VAL A 88 46.56 -10.50 1.51
CA VAL A 88 46.47 -11.97 1.67
C VAL A 88 46.17 -12.65 0.32
N SER A 89 45.27 -12.09 -0.49
CA SER A 89 44.99 -12.64 -1.83
C SER A 89 46.16 -12.52 -2.83
N GLN A 90 47.08 -11.56 -2.60
CA GLN A 90 48.29 -11.40 -3.39
C GLN A 90 49.44 -12.28 -2.87
N GLU A 91 49.56 -12.47 -1.55
CA GLU A 91 50.51 -13.41 -0.94
C GLU A 91 50.23 -14.86 -1.39
N ASP A 92 48.99 -15.33 -1.36
CA ASP A 92 48.65 -16.70 -1.79
C ASP A 92 48.96 -16.94 -3.29
N LYS A 93 48.82 -15.90 -4.14
CA LYS A 93 49.20 -15.95 -5.56
C LYS A 93 50.71 -15.93 -5.79
N ILE A 94 51.47 -15.26 -4.93
CA ILE A 94 52.93 -15.10 -5.07
C ILE A 94 53.67 -16.29 -4.46
N VAL A 95 53.21 -16.81 -3.32
CA VAL A 95 53.76 -18.01 -2.67
C VAL A 95 53.59 -19.23 -3.59
N SER A 96 52.41 -19.40 -4.19
CA SER A 96 52.16 -20.48 -5.16
C SER A 96 52.94 -20.37 -6.47
N GLN A 97 53.37 -19.17 -6.88
CA GLN A 97 54.18 -18.97 -8.09
C GLN A 97 55.70 -19.12 -7.87
N HIS A 98 56.18 -19.07 -6.61
CA HIS A 98 57.61 -18.92 -6.34
C HIS A 98 58.24 -19.97 -5.41
N GLU A 99 57.48 -20.88 -4.80
CA GLU A 99 58.06 -22.00 -4.04
C GLU A 99 58.93 -22.93 -4.92
N ASP A 100 58.50 -23.22 -6.16
CA ASP A 100 59.20 -24.19 -7.03
C ASP A 100 60.49 -23.64 -7.69
N THR A 101 60.71 -22.31 -7.71
CA THR A 101 61.86 -21.71 -8.41
C THR A 101 62.99 -21.23 -7.51
N PHE A 102 62.73 -21.08 -6.21
CA PHE A 102 63.69 -20.47 -5.28
C PHE A 102 64.80 -21.44 -4.83
N ILE A 103 64.48 -22.73 -4.63
CA ILE A 103 65.45 -23.74 -4.18
C ILE A 103 66.35 -24.22 -5.32
N ASP A 104 65.82 -24.34 -6.54
CA ASP A 104 66.55 -24.89 -7.69
C ASP A 104 67.57 -23.92 -8.29
N ARG A 105 67.32 -22.61 -8.23
CA ARG A 105 68.28 -21.61 -8.74
C ARG A 105 69.48 -21.40 -7.85
N TYR A 106 69.36 -21.63 -6.53
CA TYR A 106 70.43 -21.34 -5.57
C TYR A 106 71.52 -22.42 -5.50
N LYS A 107 71.27 -23.61 -6.08
CA LYS A 107 72.27 -24.70 -6.14
C LYS A 107 73.29 -24.57 -7.27
N ARG A 108 73.12 -23.63 -8.21
CA ARG A 108 74.06 -23.40 -9.33
C ARG A 108 74.70 -22.01 -9.23
N LEU A 109 75.54 -21.82 -8.22
CA LEU A 109 76.37 -20.63 -8.05
C LEU A 109 77.72 -20.82 -8.76
N GLU A 110 77.78 -20.55 -10.07
CA GLU A 110 79.04 -20.37 -10.81
C GLU A 110 79.00 -19.19 -11.80
N ASP A 111 78.12 -18.21 -11.61
CA ASP A 111 78.06 -17.04 -12.51
C ASP A 111 78.23 -15.71 -11.77
N PHE A 112 79.48 -15.24 -11.70
CA PHE A 112 79.87 -13.99 -11.06
C PHE A 112 79.55 -12.74 -11.91
N GLN A 113 79.05 -12.88 -13.15
CA GLN A 113 78.81 -11.72 -14.04
C GLN A 113 77.49 -10.97 -13.77
N ASN A 114 76.58 -11.50 -12.94
CA ASN A 114 75.27 -10.88 -12.66
C ASN A 114 75.12 -10.32 -11.23
N TYR A 115 76.20 -10.20 -10.47
CA TYR A 115 76.18 -9.80 -9.06
C TYR A 115 75.52 -8.42 -8.81
N GLU A 116 75.78 -7.42 -9.65
CA GLU A 116 75.14 -6.10 -9.56
C GLU A 116 73.63 -6.13 -9.80
N LYS A 117 73.15 -7.04 -10.67
CA LYS A 117 71.72 -7.19 -10.96
C LYS A 117 70.99 -7.85 -9.80
N TYR A 118 71.62 -8.84 -9.16
CA TYR A 118 71.11 -9.47 -7.94
C TYR A 118 71.14 -8.53 -6.73
N LEU A 119 72.18 -7.72 -6.57
CA LEU A 119 72.23 -6.68 -5.53
C LEU A 119 71.10 -5.66 -5.70
N LYS A 120 70.83 -5.20 -6.93
CA LYS A 120 69.71 -4.29 -7.21
C LYS A 120 68.33 -4.91 -6.94
N GLU A 121 68.15 -6.21 -7.18
CA GLU A 121 66.91 -6.91 -6.81
C GLU A 121 66.76 -7.09 -5.30
N ILE A 122 67.86 -7.40 -4.60
CA ILE A 122 67.88 -7.52 -3.13
C ILE A 122 67.62 -6.15 -2.49
N GLU A 123 68.20 -5.06 -3.01
CA GLU A 123 67.95 -3.70 -2.54
C GLU A 123 66.50 -3.26 -2.79
N LYS A 124 65.93 -3.57 -3.96
CA LYS A 124 64.50 -3.32 -4.23
C LYS A 124 63.59 -4.11 -3.28
N LYS A 125 63.89 -5.39 -3.03
CA LYS A 125 63.14 -6.23 -2.09
C LYS A 125 63.33 -5.77 -0.64
N ARG A 126 64.53 -5.31 -0.25
CA ARG A 126 64.80 -4.73 1.07
C ARG A 126 64.09 -3.39 1.26
N HIS A 127 64.00 -2.57 0.22
CA HIS A 127 63.28 -1.30 0.27
C HIS A 127 61.77 -1.52 0.35
N PHE A 128 61.24 -2.55 -0.34
CA PHE A 128 59.85 -2.99 -0.24
C PHE A 128 59.54 -3.60 1.14
N LEU A 129 60.41 -4.46 1.67
CA LEU A 129 60.29 -5.02 3.02
C LEU A 129 60.40 -3.93 4.10
N ASN A 130 61.30 -2.96 3.94
CA ASN A 130 61.38 -1.80 4.83
C ASN A 130 60.17 -0.87 4.69
N SER A 131 59.55 -0.79 3.50
CA SER A 131 58.29 -0.07 3.31
C SER A 131 57.09 -0.79 3.92
N LEU A 132 57.12 -2.13 3.99
CA LEU A 132 56.18 -2.93 4.78
C LEU A 132 56.43 -2.74 6.28
N LEU A 133 57.68 -2.84 6.75
CA LEU A 133 58.07 -2.73 8.16
C LEU A 133 57.83 -1.33 8.74
N GLY A 134 58.06 -0.26 7.98
CA GLY A 134 57.67 1.10 8.36
C GLY A 134 56.15 1.34 8.37
N TYR A 135 55.39 0.50 7.67
CA TYR A 135 53.92 0.45 7.69
C TYR A 135 53.38 -0.36 8.88
N TYR A 136 54.12 -1.39 9.32
CA TYR A 136 53.76 -2.24 10.44
C TYR A 136 53.72 -1.44 11.75
N ASP A 137 54.65 -0.52 12.02
CA ASP A 137 54.76 0.09 13.36
C ASP A 137 53.52 0.91 13.82
N THR A 138 52.75 1.52 12.92
CA THR A 138 51.56 2.31 13.32
C THR A 138 50.22 1.57 13.17
N GLU A 139 50.07 0.70 12.17
CA GLU A 139 48.82 -0.04 11.95
C GLU A 139 48.79 -1.37 12.71
N PHE A 140 49.94 -2.03 12.90
CA PHE A 140 50.04 -3.22 13.75
C PHE A 140 49.83 -2.87 15.20
N ASP A 141 50.35 -1.74 15.70
CA ASP A 141 50.14 -1.35 17.10
C ASP A 141 48.64 -1.09 17.37
N LYS A 142 47.92 -0.53 16.40
CA LYS A 142 46.46 -0.35 16.47
C LYS A 142 45.69 -1.68 16.36
N PHE A 143 46.08 -2.56 15.43
CA PHE A 143 45.51 -3.90 15.31
C PHE A 143 45.78 -4.76 16.55
N TYR A 144 46.99 -4.66 17.12
CA TYR A 144 47.41 -5.33 18.33
C TYR A 144 46.62 -4.81 19.53
N ARG A 145 46.44 -3.49 19.67
CA ARG A 145 45.56 -2.90 20.69
C ARG A 145 44.12 -3.37 20.55
N TYR A 146 43.57 -3.38 19.33
CA TYR A 146 42.23 -3.91 19.07
C TYR A 146 42.12 -5.41 19.40
N LYS A 147 43.07 -6.24 18.96
CA LYS A 147 43.08 -7.68 19.26
C LYS A 147 43.26 -7.93 20.75
N ASN A 148 44.14 -7.19 21.41
CA ASN A 148 44.37 -7.30 22.83
C ASN A 148 43.10 -6.92 23.61
N PHE A 149 42.48 -5.79 23.29
CA PHE A 149 41.17 -5.39 23.80
C PHE A 149 40.12 -6.49 23.55
N PHE A 150 39.95 -6.92 22.29
CA PHE A 150 38.95 -7.92 21.89
C PHE A 150 39.16 -9.25 22.60
N HIS A 151 40.41 -9.71 22.79
CA HIS A 151 40.71 -10.96 23.50
C HIS A 151 40.44 -10.89 25.00
N HIS A 152 40.49 -9.71 25.61
CA HIS A 152 40.17 -9.50 27.04
C HIS A 152 38.66 -9.35 27.31
N LEU A 153 37.83 -9.21 26.27
CA LEU A 153 36.37 -9.21 26.41
C LEU A 153 35.83 -10.59 26.79
N ASP A 154 34.68 -10.62 27.46
CA ASP A 154 33.96 -11.86 27.74
C ASP A 154 33.36 -12.47 26.46
N LYS A 155 32.95 -13.75 26.55
CA LYS A 155 32.46 -14.52 25.40
C LYS A 155 31.21 -13.92 24.76
N THR A 156 30.34 -13.28 25.55
CA THR A 156 29.10 -12.68 25.08
C THR A 156 29.40 -11.43 24.27
N THR A 157 30.23 -10.53 24.82
CA THR A 157 30.63 -9.29 24.15
C THR A 157 31.39 -9.55 22.85
N LYS A 158 32.29 -10.54 22.83
CA LYS A 158 32.96 -10.99 21.59
C LYS A 158 31.97 -11.44 20.52
N GLY A 159 30.95 -12.20 20.91
CA GLY A 159 29.90 -12.68 20.01
C GLY A 159 29.11 -11.54 19.37
N ILE A 160 28.75 -10.52 20.16
CA ILE A 160 28.01 -9.33 19.71
C ILE A 160 28.85 -8.51 18.72
N ILE A 161 30.11 -8.21 19.05
CA ILE A 161 31.01 -7.44 18.17
C ILE A 161 31.24 -8.18 16.85
N THR A 162 31.46 -9.50 16.90
CA THR A 162 31.66 -10.32 15.69
C THR A 162 30.40 -10.31 14.81
N TRP A 163 29.21 -10.36 15.41
CA TRP A 163 27.94 -10.29 14.70
C TRP A 163 27.75 -8.94 13.99
N PHE A 164 28.06 -7.83 14.65
CA PHE A 164 28.01 -6.49 14.04
C PHE A 164 28.97 -6.33 12.87
N ILE A 165 30.20 -6.84 13.01
CA ILE A 165 31.21 -6.83 11.96
C ILE A 165 30.74 -7.66 10.75
N ASN A 166 30.16 -8.83 10.99
CA ASN A 166 29.67 -9.72 9.92
C ASN A 166 28.47 -9.15 9.14
N LEU A 167 27.64 -8.33 9.77
CA LEU A 167 26.47 -7.70 9.13
C LEU A 167 26.80 -6.40 8.39
N ASP A 168 28.07 -5.98 8.35
CA ASP A 168 28.54 -4.71 7.76
C ASP A 168 27.69 -3.50 8.18
N ILE A 169 27.23 -3.51 9.45
CA ILE A 169 26.51 -2.37 10.01
C ILE A 169 27.56 -1.29 10.28
N ASP A 170 27.31 -0.06 9.84
CA ASP A 170 28.17 1.07 10.16
C ASP A 170 28.25 1.26 11.69
N SER A 171 29.47 1.36 12.22
CA SER A 171 29.80 1.64 13.62
C SER A 171 28.96 2.74 14.27
N GLU A 172 28.61 3.81 13.54
CA GLU A 172 27.74 4.89 14.03
C GLU A 172 26.30 4.45 14.30
N LYS A 173 25.87 3.32 13.71
CA LYS A 173 24.53 2.74 13.82
C LYS A 173 24.51 1.53 14.75
N TRP A 174 25.63 1.15 15.36
CA TRP A 174 25.68 0.00 16.27
C TRP A 174 24.86 0.24 17.52
N ASN A 175 24.84 1.48 18.04
CA ASN A 175 23.97 1.87 19.14
C ASN A 175 22.49 1.65 18.80
N ASP A 176 22.06 2.15 17.65
CA ASP A 176 20.68 2.00 17.19
C ASP A 176 20.31 0.53 16.98
N ALA A 177 21.25 -0.27 16.46
CA ALA A 177 21.04 -1.69 16.21
C ALA A 177 21.05 -2.53 17.49
N LEU A 178 21.92 -2.22 18.46
CA LEU A 178 21.91 -2.81 19.81
C LEU A 178 20.59 -2.51 20.53
N LEU A 179 20.16 -1.25 20.49
CA LEU A 179 18.88 -0.85 21.05
C LEU A 179 17.74 -1.58 20.35
N ALA A 180 17.73 -1.66 19.02
CA ALA A 180 16.72 -2.42 18.28
C ALA A 180 16.65 -3.90 18.71
N VAL A 181 17.79 -4.57 18.84
CA VAL A 181 17.86 -5.96 19.31
C VAL A 181 17.39 -6.06 20.76
N TYR A 182 17.76 -5.10 21.62
CA TYR A 182 17.33 -5.03 23.02
C TYR A 182 15.83 -4.84 23.15
N PHE A 183 15.24 -3.84 22.48
CA PHE A 183 13.80 -3.60 22.48
C PHE A 183 13.05 -4.79 21.92
N TYR A 184 13.50 -5.36 20.79
CA TYR A 184 12.91 -6.58 20.26
C TYR A 184 12.97 -7.73 21.27
N SER A 185 14.11 -7.91 21.95
CA SER A 185 14.25 -8.97 22.96
C SER A 185 13.36 -8.76 24.17
N ILE A 186 13.17 -7.51 24.63
CA ILE A 186 12.23 -7.15 25.69
C ILE A 186 10.81 -7.46 25.24
N LEU A 187 10.41 -6.93 24.08
CA LEU A 187 9.08 -7.12 23.53
C LEU A 187 8.77 -8.61 23.39
N LYS A 188 9.69 -9.38 22.80
CA LYS A 188 9.56 -10.84 22.66
C LYS A 188 9.56 -11.59 24.00
N SER A 189 10.27 -11.10 25.01
CA SER A 189 10.27 -11.70 26.35
C SER A 189 8.96 -11.44 27.11
N GLN A 190 8.38 -10.26 26.91
CA GLN A 190 7.07 -9.88 27.46
C GLN A 190 5.95 -10.62 26.71
N GLU A 191 6.07 -10.76 25.39
CA GLU A 191 5.16 -11.53 24.54
C GLU A 191 5.12 -13.01 24.96
N LYS A 192 6.26 -13.64 25.29
CA LYS A 192 6.29 -15.00 25.85
C LYS A 192 5.55 -15.16 27.19
N GLY A 193 5.28 -14.06 27.90
CA GLY A 193 4.46 -14.04 29.12
C GLY A 193 2.97 -13.80 28.84
N SER A 194 2.63 -13.24 27.67
CA SER A 194 1.26 -13.10 27.19
C SER A 194 0.84 -14.39 26.47
N HIS A 195 -0.39 -14.84 26.71
CA HIS A 195 -0.93 -15.97 25.94
C HIS A 195 -1.03 -15.56 24.46
N SER A 196 -0.95 -16.53 23.55
CA SER A 196 -1.18 -16.30 22.11
C SER A 196 -2.47 -15.49 21.93
N PHE A 197 -2.41 -14.40 21.16
CA PHE A 197 -3.58 -13.54 20.86
C PHE A 197 -4.72 -14.29 20.11
N HIS A 198 -4.54 -15.59 19.84
CA HIS A 198 -5.43 -16.46 19.08
C HIS A 198 -6.13 -17.52 19.96
N THR A 199 -6.34 -17.27 21.26
CA THR A 199 -6.93 -18.29 22.15
C THR A 199 -8.30 -17.95 22.71
N ASP A 200 -8.73 -16.69 22.73
CA ASP A 200 -10.07 -16.30 23.22
C ASP A 200 -10.51 -14.92 22.67
N ASN A 201 -11.82 -14.75 22.46
CA ASN A 201 -12.43 -13.50 21.97
C ASN A 201 -12.23 -12.32 22.94
N HIS A 202 -12.04 -12.60 24.23
CA HIS A 202 -11.75 -11.58 25.24
C HIS A 202 -10.44 -10.82 24.97
N GLU A 203 -9.40 -11.51 24.49
CA GLU A 203 -8.10 -10.88 24.22
C GLU A 203 -8.14 -9.96 22.99
N LEU A 204 -8.96 -10.29 21.97
CA LEU A 204 -9.21 -9.39 20.83
C LEU A 204 -9.93 -8.10 21.25
N GLY A 205 -10.92 -8.22 22.14
CA GLY A 205 -11.62 -7.05 22.72
C GLY A 205 -10.66 -6.13 23.48
N ARG A 206 -9.82 -6.72 24.35
CA ARG A 206 -8.79 -6.00 25.10
C ARG A 206 -7.76 -5.33 24.19
N LEU A 207 -7.34 -6.01 23.12
CA LEU A 207 -6.44 -5.43 22.12
C LEU A 207 -7.05 -4.17 21.49
N SER A 208 -8.33 -4.21 21.12
CA SER A 208 -9.03 -3.04 20.55
C SER A 208 -8.99 -1.83 21.49
N GLU A 209 -9.23 -2.04 22.78
CA GLU A 209 -9.15 -0.99 23.80
C GLU A 209 -7.73 -0.43 23.91
N VAL A 210 -6.72 -1.31 24.00
CA VAL A 210 -5.31 -0.92 24.09
C VAL A 210 -4.85 -0.15 22.84
N TYR A 211 -5.31 -0.55 21.64
CA TYR A 211 -5.04 0.20 20.41
C TYR A 211 -5.62 1.61 20.47
N GLY A 212 -6.84 1.78 20.99
CA GLY A 212 -7.45 3.10 21.18
C GLY A 212 -6.71 3.97 22.20
N GLU A 213 -6.13 3.38 23.25
CA GLU A 213 -5.26 4.09 24.19
C GLU A 213 -3.92 4.47 23.55
N LEU A 214 -3.33 3.55 22.80
CA LEU A 214 -2.07 3.77 22.10
C LEU A 214 -2.18 4.93 21.11
N GLU A 215 -3.27 5.02 20.34
CA GLU A 215 -3.50 6.12 19.39
C GLU A 215 -3.50 7.50 20.10
N LYS A 216 -4.14 7.59 21.27
CA LYS A 216 -4.16 8.81 22.08
C LYS A 216 -2.77 9.16 22.62
N LEU A 217 -2.02 8.16 23.11
CA LEU A 217 -0.67 8.35 23.62
C LEU A 217 0.30 8.77 22.52
N GLN A 218 0.24 8.13 21.35
CA GLN A 218 1.07 8.47 20.18
C GLN A 218 0.89 9.93 19.78
N LYS A 219 -0.35 10.41 19.71
CA LYS A 219 -0.62 11.82 19.41
C LYS A 219 0.05 12.76 20.39
N ASN A 220 -0.04 12.49 21.69
CA ASN A 220 0.57 13.32 22.73
C ASN A 220 2.10 13.32 22.61
N ILE A 221 2.71 12.15 22.43
CA ILE A 221 4.16 12.00 22.26
C ILE A 221 4.65 12.80 21.04
N ILE A 222 3.96 12.70 19.90
CA ILE A 222 4.30 13.44 18.68
C ILE A 222 4.24 14.96 18.92
N ILE A 223 3.19 15.44 19.59
CA ILE A 223 3.03 16.87 19.91
C ILE A 223 4.14 17.34 20.85
N ASP A 224 4.46 16.55 21.88
CA ASP A 224 5.47 16.90 22.86
C ASP A 224 6.88 16.95 22.25
N ASP A 225 7.22 15.96 21.42
CA ASP A 225 8.49 15.93 20.68
C ASP A 225 8.58 17.10 19.69
N TRP A 226 7.52 17.36 18.93
CA TRP A 226 7.49 18.50 18.01
C TRP A 226 7.66 19.83 18.74
N ASN A 227 6.97 20.04 19.87
CA ASN A 227 7.11 21.22 20.71
C ASN A 227 8.53 21.34 21.30
N LYS A 228 9.15 20.22 21.67
CA LYS A 228 10.53 20.21 22.17
C LYS A 228 11.51 20.64 21.08
N ARG A 229 11.39 20.10 19.86
CA ARG A 229 12.19 20.52 18.69
C ARG A 229 12.06 22.02 18.39
N LEU A 230 10.86 22.58 18.57
CA LEU A 230 10.61 24.01 18.39
C LEU A 230 11.21 24.87 19.51
N ARG A 231 11.28 24.38 20.76
CA ARG A 231 11.87 25.09 21.90
C ARG A 231 13.40 25.08 21.88
N ASP A 232 14.00 23.95 21.51
CA ASP A 232 15.46 23.75 21.54
C ASP A 232 16.18 24.54 20.43
N LYS A 233 15.45 24.98 19.39
CA LYS A 233 15.98 25.84 18.34
C LYS A 233 15.64 27.31 18.61
N ALA A 234 16.64 28.11 18.94
CA ALA A 234 16.51 29.56 18.85
C ALA A 234 16.34 29.97 17.39
N PHE A 235 15.22 30.62 17.05
CA PHE A 235 14.91 31.03 15.68
C PHE A 235 15.14 32.55 15.50
N PRO A 236 16.39 33.01 15.32
CA PRO A 236 16.69 34.45 15.17
C PRO A 236 15.95 35.09 13.98
N ASP A 237 15.63 34.29 12.96
CA ASP A 237 14.98 34.72 11.71
C ASP A 237 13.49 34.33 11.60
N PHE A 238 12.85 33.90 12.69
CA PHE A 238 11.44 33.48 12.71
C PHE A 238 10.47 34.51 12.11
N LYS A 239 10.80 35.80 12.25
CA LYS A 239 10.04 36.93 11.69
C LYS A 239 9.98 36.96 10.15
N ILE A 240 10.87 36.26 9.45
CA ILE A 240 10.88 36.18 7.97
C ILE A 240 9.94 35.10 7.44
N LEU A 241 9.70 34.02 8.20
CA LEU A 241 8.77 32.95 7.83
C LEU A 241 7.32 33.39 7.96
N TYR A 242 7.04 34.19 8.97
CA TYR A 242 5.78 34.92 9.01
C TYR A 242 5.83 36.02 7.95
N ASN A 243 4.93 35.97 6.97
CA ASN A 243 4.56 37.11 6.13
C ASN A 243 3.86 38.20 6.98
N LEU A 244 4.45 38.59 8.14
CA LEU A 244 3.92 39.59 9.05
C LEU A 244 4.11 40.97 8.43
N ASN A 245 3.05 41.36 7.73
CA ASN A 245 2.65 42.70 7.35
C ASN A 245 3.52 43.40 6.30
N LYS A 246 2.85 43.80 5.21
CA LYS A 246 3.22 45.00 4.44
C LYS A 246 3.43 46.15 5.43
N ASN A 247 4.68 46.41 5.83
CA ASN A 247 5.04 47.60 6.61
C ASN A 247 5.87 48.53 5.72
N ARG A 248 5.75 49.85 5.94
CA ARG A 248 6.29 50.97 5.14
C ARG A 248 7.76 50.90 4.66
N ARG A 249 8.56 49.92 5.08
CA ARG A 249 9.94 49.68 4.62
C ARG A 249 10.11 48.49 3.64
N TYR A 250 9.17 47.55 3.57
CA TYR A 250 9.26 46.36 2.70
C TYR A 250 7.97 46.22 1.87
N HIS A 251 8.07 46.49 0.57
CA HIS A 251 6.91 46.63 -0.32
C HIS A 251 6.24 45.31 -0.76
N LYS A 252 6.83 44.12 -0.50
CA LYS A 252 6.28 42.82 -0.93
C LYS A 252 6.43 41.75 0.16
N SER A 253 5.40 40.92 0.29
CA SER A 253 5.48 39.62 0.97
C SER A 253 6.54 38.74 0.31
N ASN A 254 7.28 37.96 1.09
CA ASN A 254 8.23 37.01 0.53
C ASN A 254 7.47 35.86 -0.14
N SER A 255 7.98 35.39 -1.28
CA SER A 255 7.47 34.17 -1.91
C SER A 255 7.90 32.96 -1.08
N LEU A 256 7.14 31.87 -1.16
CA LEU A 256 7.46 30.62 -0.47
C LEU A 256 8.88 30.14 -0.79
N ARG A 257 9.29 30.26 -2.06
CA ARG A 257 10.66 29.98 -2.51
C ARG A 257 11.71 30.79 -1.73
N LYS A 258 11.54 32.11 -1.59
CA LYS A 258 12.48 32.95 -0.83
C LYS A 258 12.53 32.61 0.66
N ILE A 259 11.41 32.17 1.22
CA ILE A 259 11.32 31.74 2.62
C ILE A 259 12.12 30.45 2.82
N ILE A 260 11.90 29.46 1.94
CA ILE A 260 12.60 28.17 1.98
C ILE A 260 14.10 28.34 1.69
N ASP A 261 14.47 29.11 0.66
CA ASP A 261 15.86 29.37 0.29
C ASP A 261 16.64 30.05 1.42
N LYS A 262 15.97 30.84 2.27
CA LYS A 262 16.62 31.51 3.40
C LYS A 262 17.00 30.52 4.50
N ASP A 263 16.09 29.64 4.89
CA ASP A 263 16.34 28.65 5.94
C ASP A 263 15.40 27.44 5.80
N PHE A 264 15.82 26.46 5.00
CA PHE A 264 15.09 25.21 4.78
C PHE A 264 14.93 24.39 6.05
N ASN A 265 15.97 24.34 6.90
CA ASN A 265 15.96 23.55 8.13
C ASN A 265 14.96 24.11 9.15
N LEU A 266 14.85 25.44 9.23
CA LEU A 266 13.82 26.08 10.02
C LEU A 266 12.43 25.80 9.46
N PHE A 267 12.26 25.95 8.14
CA PHE A 267 10.99 25.68 7.48
C PHE A 267 10.49 24.25 7.77
N THR A 268 11.34 23.23 7.60
CA THR A 268 10.97 21.82 7.84
C THR A 268 10.83 21.47 9.32
N SER A 269 11.44 22.22 10.23
CA SER A 269 11.20 22.06 11.67
C SER A 269 9.79 22.50 12.07
N ILE A 270 9.27 23.53 11.40
CA ILE A 270 7.91 24.03 11.61
C ILE A 270 6.90 23.21 10.78
N PHE A 271 7.25 22.86 9.55
CA PHE A 271 6.43 22.11 8.61
C PHE A 271 7.12 20.79 8.24
N PRO A 272 7.06 19.77 9.12
CA PRO A 272 7.75 18.50 8.90
C PRO A 272 7.12 17.66 7.78
N VAL A 273 5.87 17.96 7.41
CA VAL A 273 5.15 17.32 6.31
C VAL A 273 4.86 18.37 5.24
N ILE A 274 5.33 18.12 4.02
CA ILE A 274 5.14 19.01 2.87
C ILE A 274 4.31 18.28 1.82
N LEU A 275 3.15 18.83 1.48
CA LEU A 275 2.29 18.37 0.40
C LEU A 275 2.45 19.31 -0.80
N THR A 276 2.90 18.77 -1.92
CA THR A 276 3.13 19.56 -3.14
C THR A 276 3.12 18.65 -4.38
N ASN A 277 2.97 19.25 -5.57
CA ASN A 277 3.16 18.51 -6.82
C ASN A 277 4.64 18.52 -7.23
N PRO A 278 5.11 17.56 -8.06
CA PRO A 278 6.53 17.43 -8.39
C PRO A 278 7.15 18.69 -9.03
N ILE A 279 6.40 19.38 -9.89
CA ILE A 279 6.83 20.62 -10.56
C ILE A 279 7.07 21.74 -9.54
N THR A 280 6.18 21.88 -8.57
CA THR A 280 6.31 22.89 -7.51
C THR A 280 7.45 22.53 -6.57
N ALA A 281 7.59 21.25 -6.20
CA ALA A 281 8.70 20.74 -5.40
C ALA A 281 10.05 21.13 -6.02
N ASP A 282 10.18 20.97 -7.34
CA ASP A 282 11.39 21.34 -8.07
C ASP A 282 11.72 22.83 -7.95
N SER A 283 10.69 23.68 -8.00
CA SER A 283 10.85 25.13 -7.98
C SER A 283 11.17 25.73 -6.61
N ILE A 284 10.83 25.05 -5.51
CA ILE A 284 10.91 25.62 -4.15
C ILE A 284 11.82 24.84 -3.19
N LEU A 285 12.16 23.59 -3.47
CA LEU A 285 12.95 22.75 -2.56
C LEU A 285 14.39 22.59 -3.07
N PRO A 286 15.40 22.60 -2.17
CA PRO A 286 16.78 22.37 -2.56
C PRO A 286 16.94 21.01 -3.24
N LEU A 287 17.81 20.93 -4.25
CA LEU A 287 18.12 19.69 -4.94
C LEU A 287 19.26 18.96 -4.20
N GLU A 288 18.91 18.36 -3.09
CA GLU A 288 19.83 17.62 -2.23
C GLU A 288 19.30 16.20 -2.02
N VAL A 289 20.19 15.22 -2.13
CA VAL A 289 19.82 13.80 -2.05
C VAL A 289 19.48 13.42 -0.61
N GLY A 290 18.31 12.81 -0.41
CA GLY A 290 17.91 12.30 0.89
C GLY A 290 17.65 13.38 1.96
N ILE A 291 17.27 14.59 1.57
CA ILE A 291 16.83 15.64 2.52
C ILE A 291 15.56 15.29 3.28
N PHE A 292 14.70 14.44 2.71
CA PHE A 292 13.54 13.88 3.39
C PHE A 292 13.79 12.41 3.72
N ASP A 293 13.35 11.99 4.90
CA ASP A 293 13.40 10.58 5.27
C ASP A 293 12.49 9.74 4.37
N VAL A 294 11.30 10.25 4.05
CA VAL A 294 10.33 9.57 3.19
C VAL A 294 9.77 10.55 2.16
N VAL A 295 9.71 10.14 0.90
CA VAL A 295 8.93 10.80 -0.15
C VAL A 295 7.85 9.82 -0.61
N ILE A 296 6.60 10.29 -0.62
CA ILE A 296 5.43 9.52 -1.03
C ILE A 296 4.93 10.13 -2.34
N PHE A 297 4.87 9.30 -3.38
CA PHE A 297 4.22 9.61 -4.65
C PHE A 297 2.84 8.96 -4.65
N ASP A 298 1.81 9.78 -4.51
CA ASP A 298 0.42 9.35 -4.66
C ASP A 298 -0.03 9.52 -6.12
N GLU A 299 -1.02 8.75 -6.54
CA GLU A 299 -1.52 8.72 -7.93
C GLU A 299 -0.38 8.53 -8.96
N ALA A 300 0.61 7.69 -8.62
CA ALA A 300 1.84 7.53 -9.39
C ALA A 300 1.64 7.00 -10.82
N SER A 301 0.48 6.41 -11.13
CA SER A 301 0.11 6.05 -12.51
C SER A 301 -0.10 7.29 -13.38
N GLN A 302 -0.36 8.46 -12.80
CA GLN A 302 -0.54 9.74 -13.50
C GLN A 302 0.73 10.60 -13.51
N LEU A 303 1.81 10.15 -12.87
CA LEU A 303 3.04 10.93 -12.76
C LEU A 303 4.04 10.51 -13.83
N LYS A 304 4.56 11.48 -14.58
CA LYS A 304 5.65 11.25 -15.52
C LYS A 304 6.98 11.09 -14.78
N ILE A 305 7.90 10.33 -15.37
CA ILE A 305 9.20 10.04 -14.78
C ILE A 305 10.05 11.32 -14.76
N GLU A 306 10.03 12.08 -15.84
CA GLU A 306 10.75 13.35 -15.98
C GLU A 306 10.30 14.39 -14.95
N ASP A 307 9.00 14.47 -14.65
CA ASP A 307 8.45 15.42 -13.67
C ASP A 307 8.80 15.02 -12.23
N THR A 308 8.94 13.72 -11.96
CA THR A 308 9.15 13.19 -10.60
C THR A 308 10.62 13.00 -10.24
N PHE A 309 11.54 13.02 -11.21
CA PHE A 309 12.95 12.70 -11.01
C PHE A 309 13.60 13.46 -9.85
N THR A 310 13.43 14.79 -9.78
CA THR A 310 14.09 15.58 -8.73
C THR A 310 13.45 15.34 -7.37
N SER A 311 12.14 15.14 -7.31
CA SER A 311 11.44 14.76 -6.07
C SER A 311 11.88 13.38 -5.58
N PHE A 312 12.15 12.46 -6.51
CA PHE A 312 12.58 11.10 -6.21
C PHE A 312 13.95 11.05 -5.53
N LEU A 313 14.89 11.90 -5.97
CA LEU A 313 16.23 12.02 -5.38
C LEU A 313 16.22 12.54 -3.94
N ARG A 314 15.24 13.38 -3.58
CA ARG A 314 15.16 14.03 -2.26
C ARG A 314 14.76 13.08 -1.13
N GLY A 315 14.21 11.89 -1.43
CA GLY A 315 13.80 10.91 -0.42
C GLY A 315 14.89 9.89 -0.10
N LYS A 316 15.03 9.49 1.18
CA LYS A 316 15.78 8.28 1.53
C LYS A 316 14.93 7.05 1.19
N TYR A 317 13.71 6.98 1.71
CA TYR A 317 12.67 6.02 1.32
C TYR A 317 11.72 6.63 0.31
N LYS A 318 11.29 5.82 -0.66
CA LYS A 318 10.35 6.20 -1.70
C LYS A 318 9.18 5.24 -1.63
N VAL A 319 7.98 5.80 -1.44
CA VAL A 319 6.74 5.05 -1.50
C VAL A 319 6.02 5.51 -2.76
N ILE A 320 5.71 4.56 -3.64
CA ILE A 320 5.02 4.83 -4.90
C ILE A 320 3.66 4.14 -4.78
N ALA A 321 2.60 4.94 -4.72
CA ALA A 321 1.23 4.48 -4.58
C ALA A 321 0.43 4.93 -5.81
N GLY A 322 -0.38 4.03 -6.37
CA GLY A 322 -1.21 4.31 -7.52
C GLY A 322 -1.88 3.05 -8.05
N ASP A 323 -2.69 3.22 -9.08
CA ASP A 323 -3.43 2.13 -9.72
C ASP A 323 -3.05 2.04 -11.20
N LYS A 324 -2.49 0.88 -11.59
CA LYS A 324 -2.03 0.61 -12.96
C LYS A 324 -3.18 0.50 -13.96
N HIS A 325 -4.41 0.25 -13.50
CA HIS A 325 -5.63 0.17 -14.32
C HIS A 325 -6.35 1.52 -14.45
N GLN A 326 -5.76 2.60 -13.90
CA GLN A 326 -6.15 3.98 -14.16
C GLN A 326 -5.32 4.63 -15.28
N MET A 327 -5.73 5.83 -15.70
CA MET A 327 -5.13 6.51 -16.84
C MET A 327 -3.68 6.91 -16.59
N PRO A 328 -2.77 6.65 -17.55
CA PRO A 328 -1.46 7.27 -17.55
C PRO A 328 -1.55 8.77 -17.84
N PRO A 329 -0.48 9.55 -17.57
CA PRO A 329 -0.42 10.95 -17.96
C PRO A 329 -0.58 11.14 -19.47
N SER A 330 -1.17 12.27 -19.88
CA SER A 330 -1.39 12.56 -21.30
C SER A 330 -0.08 12.80 -22.06
N ASN A 331 0.14 12.06 -23.15
CA ASN A 331 1.30 12.19 -24.05
C ASN A 331 1.06 13.18 -25.21
N TYR A 332 0.33 14.27 -24.96
CA TYR A 332 -0.14 15.21 -26.01
C TYR A 332 0.98 15.90 -26.83
N PHE A 333 2.24 15.80 -26.39
CA PHE A 333 3.39 16.45 -27.02
C PHE A 333 4.59 15.53 -27.30
N GLN A 334 4.48 14.21 -27.10
CA GLN A 334 5.54 13.31 -27.56
C GLN A 334 5.39 13.12 -29.07
N SER A 335 6.14 13.92 -29.84
CA SER A 335 6.42 13.62 -31.23
C SER A 335 6.92 12.19 -31.33
N SER A 336 6.17 11.38 -32.08
CA SER A 336 6.54 10.06 -32.58
C SER A 336 8.06 9.90 -32.70
N GLU A 337 8.58 8.90 -31.99
CA GLU A 337 9.83 8.20 -32.27
C GLU A 337 10.95 9.10 -32.83
N SER A 338 11.72 9.71 -31.94
CA SER A 338 13.11 10.03 -32.27
C SER A 338 13.84 8.72 -32.55
N SER A 339 13.77 8.27 -33.80
CA SER A 339 14.76 7.55 -34.61
C SER A 339 16.14 7.41 -33.92
N ILE A 340 16.24 6.49 -32.98
CA ILE A 340 17.51 5.92 -32.54
C ILE A 340 17.50 4.51 -33.10
N SER A 341 18.26 4.33 -34.18
CA SER A 341 18.46 3.12 -34.97
C SER A 341 18.22 1.82 -34.18
N GLN A 342 17.35 0.97 -34.73
CA GLN A 342 17.04 -0.38 -34.23
C GLN A 342 18.19 -1.38 -34.50
N ASP A 343 19.27 -0.97 -35.16
CA ASP A 343 20.24 -1.87 -35.80
C ASP A 343 21.62 -1.97 -35.12
N GLU A 344 21.79 -1.50 -33.87
CA GLU A 344 22.99 -1.78 -33.10
C GLU A 344 22.70 -2.86 -32.04
N GLU A 345 23.51 -3.93 -32.02
CA GLU A 345 23.57 -4.89 -30.89
C GLU A 345 24.05 -4.11 -29.65
N ILE A 346 23.08 -3.57 -28.94
CA ILE A 346 23.31 -2.84 -27.70
C ILE A 346 23.30 -3.87 -26.56
N GLY A 347 24.29 -3.80 -25.66
CA GLY A 347 24.37 -4.72 -24.53
C GLY A 347 23.12 -4.71 -23.64
N GLU A 348 22.83 -5.85 -22.98
CA GLU A 348 21.61 -6.10 -22.19
C GLU A 348 21.25 -4.96 -21.21
N ASP A 349 22.25 -4.31 -20.60
CA ASP A 349 22.06 -3.20 -19.67
C ASP A 349 21.43 -1.95 -20.31
N LEU A 350 21.84 -1.62 -21.53
CA LEU A 350 21.26 -0.48 -22.26
C LEU A 350 19.88 -0.82 -22.81
N GLU A 351 19.62 -2.06 -23.21
CA GLU A 351 18.30 -2.49 -23.66
C GLU A 351 17.27 -2.38 -22.51
N LYS A 352 17.68 -2.82 -21.30
CA LYS A 352 16.90 -2.64 -20.08
C LYS A 352 16.69 -1.16 -19.74
N ALA A 353 17.71 -0.31 -19.89
CA ALA A 353 17.58 1.13 -19.68
C ALA A 353 16.61 1.77 -20.69
N ARG A 354 16.64 1.32 -21.96
CA ARG A 354 15.68 1.75 -23.00
C ARG A 354 14.26 1.35 -22.63
N GLU A 355 14.03 0.11 -22.22
CA GLU A 355 12.70 -0.38 -21.81
C GLU A 355 12.12 0.41 -20.63
N LEU A 356 12.96 0.75 -19.64
CA LEU A 356 12.58 1.58 -18.50
C LEU A 356 12.30 3.03 -18.90
N SER A 357 13.02 3.59 -19.86
CA SER A 357 12.78 4.95 -20.37
C SER A 357 11.45 5.09 -21.12
N LEU A 358 10.94 3.98 -21.66
CA LEU A 358 9.65 3.90 -22.35
C LEU A 358 8.47 3.69 -21.39
N SER A 359 8.70 3.73 -20.07
CA SER A 359 7.62 3.62 -19.09
C SER A 359 6.69 4.82 -19.14
N GLU A 360 5.38 4.53 -19.08
CA GLU A 360 4.35 5.57 -19.25
C GLU A 360 4.15 6.43 -18.01
N SER A 361 4.55 5.91 -16.86
CA SER A 361 4.38 6.56 -15.57
C SER A 361 5.43 6.09 -14.57
N LEU A 362 5.54 6.81 -13.45
CA LEU A 362 6.39 6.41 -12.33
C LEU A 362 5.97 5.05 -11.76
N LEU A 363 4.66 4.74 -11.75
CA LEU A 363 4.18 3.43 -11.31
C LEU A 363 4.66 2.31 -12.24
N ASP A 364 4.46 2.46 -13.55
CA ASP A 364 4.90 1.49 -14.55
C ASP A 364 6.43 1.28 -14.50
N TYR A 365 7.20 2.35 -14.32
CA TYR A 365 8.64 2.28 -14.08
C TYR A 365 8.98 1.44 -12.84
N ALA A 366 8.28 1.66 -11.73
CA ALA A 366 8.49 0.91 -10.49
C ALA A 366 8.13 -0.58 -10.62
N GLU A 367 7.09 -0.91 -11.37
CA GLU A 367 6.68 -2.29 -11.65
C GLU A 367 7.73 -3.03 -12.47
N LYS A 368 8.27 -2.42 -13.53
CA LYS A 368 9.31 -3.03 -14.37
C LYS A 368 10.61 -3.30 -13.62
N ILE A 369 10.95 -2.50 -12.61
CA ILE A 369 12.13 -2.71 -11.75
C ILE A 369 11.93 -3.86 -10.75
N LYS A 370 10.71 -4.41 -10.64
CA LYS A 370 10.35 -5.53 -9.75
C LYS A 370 10.63 -5.24 -8.27
N HIS A 371 10.39 -4.01 -7.83
CA HIS A 371 10.41 -3.67 -6.41
C HIS A 371 9.30 -4.42 -5.64
N THR A 372 9.41 -4.45 -4.30
CA THR A 372 8.40 -5.09 -3.44
C THR A 372 7.05 -4.41 -3.63
N GLN A 373 6.11 -5.12 -4.23
CA GLN A 373 4.73 -4.67 -4.41
C GLN A 373 3.88 -5.05 -3.20
N SER A 374 2.96 -4.17 -2.83
CA SER A 374 1.91 -4.43 -1.85
C SER A 374 0.60 -3.97 -2.46
N TYR A 375 -0.45 -4.75 -2.27
CA TYR A 375 -1.76 -4.52 -2.85
C TYR A 375 -2.77 -4.19 -1.76
N LEU A 376 -3.74 -3.34 -2.09
CA LEU A 376 -4.87 -3.02 -1.25
C LEU A 376 -6.08 -3.78 -1.78
N ASP A 377 -6.53 -4.78 -1.03
CA ASP A 377 -7.55 -5.70 -1.52
C ASP A 377 -8.98 -5.21 -1.24
N TYR A 378 -9.18 -4.35 -0.24
CA TYR A 378 -10.52 -3.87 0.14
C TYR A 378 -10.99 -2.65 -0.66
N HIS A 379 -12.21 -2.72 -1.19
CA HIS A 379 -12.84 -1.60 -1.91
C HIS A 379 -13.95 -0.95 -1.09
N TYR A 380 -13.65 0.21 -0.49
CA TYR A 380 -14.57 0.92 0.42
C TYR A 380 -15.48 1.94 -0.28
N ARG A 381 -15.17 2.35 -1.52
CA ARG A 381 -15.86 3.48 -2.18
C ARG A 381 -17.31 3.15 -2.54
N SER A 382 -17.55 1.97 -3.08
CA SER A 382 -18.86 1.58 -3.57
C SER A 382 -19.66 0.92 -2.46
N HIS A 383 -20.84 1.45 -2.17
CA HIS A 383 -21.75 0.93 -1.16
C HIS A 383 -22.58 -0.26 -1.66
N HIS A 384 -22.32 -0.74 -2.88
CA HIS A 384 -22.95 -1.93 -3.44
C HIS A 384 -21.96 -2.68 -4.35
N PRO A 385 -21.83 -4.03 -4.22
CA PRO A 385 -20.87 -4.83 -5.00
C PRO A 385 -21.00 -4.67 -6.52
N ALA A 386 -22.24 -4.66 -7.02
CA ALA A 386 -22.51 -4.48 -8.45
C ALA A 386 -21.91 -3.23 -9.11
N LEU A 387 -21.52 -2.20 -8.35
CA LEU A 387 -20.86 -1.01 -8.91
C LEU A 387 -19.38 -1.24 -9.24
N ILE A 388 -18.73 -2.20 -8.59
CA ILE A 388 -17.29 -2.48 -8.74
C ILE A 388 -17.01 -3.86 -9.32
N ASP A 389 -17.94 -4.83 -9.17
CA ASP A 389 -17.76 -6.22 -9.59
C ASP A 389 -17.33 -6.36 -11.05
N PHE A 390 -17.89 -5.55 -11.96
CA PHE A 390 -17.48 -5.57 -13.36
C PHE A 390 -15.97 -5.27 -13.49
N SER A 391 -15.53 -4.14 -12.95
CA SER A 391 -14.13 -3.71 -12.98
C SER A 391 -13.22 -4.68 -12.24
N ASN A 392 -13.65 -5.19 -11.08
CA ASN A 392 -12.93 -6.18 -10.28
C ASN A 392 -12.59 -7.43 -11.09
N HIS A 393 -13.57 -7.99 -11.80
CA HIS A 393 -13.36 -9.19 -12.63
C HIS A 393 -12.63 -8.87 -13.93
N ALA A 394 -12.87 -7.71 -14.55
CA ALA A 394 -12.25 -7.35 -15.81
C ALA A 394 -10.76 -6.96 -15.71
N PHE A 395 -10.36 -6.32 -14.61
CA PHE A 395 -9.04 -5.70 -14.49
C PHE A 395 -8.24 -6.21 -13.31
N TYR A 396 -8.88 -6.51 -12.19
CA TYR A 396 -8.20 -6.86 -10.93
C TYR A 396 -8.22 -8.36 -10.62
N GLY A 397 -8.60 -9.23 -11.57
CA GLY A 397 -8.59 -10.68 -11.39
C GLY A 397 -9.62 -11.22 -10.38
N GLY A 398 -10.59 -10.39 -9.98
CA GLY A 398 -11.50 -10.69 -8.89
C GLY A 398 -10.85 -10.62 -7.50
N ASN A 399 -9.70 -9.96 -7.38
CA ASN A 399 -8.95 -9.87 -6.12
C ASN A 399 -9.47 -8.78 -5.18
N LEU A 400 -10.24 -7.80 -5.69
CA LEU A 400 -10.82 -6.77 -4.83
C LEU A 400 -11.99 -7.35 -4.04
N ILE A 401 -12.11 -6.94 -2.79
CA ILE A 401 -13.12 -7.36 -1.82
C ILE A 401 -14.11 -6.19 -1.66
N PRO A 402 -15.27 -6.23 -2.35
CA PRO A 402 -16.26 -5.15 -2.29
C PRO A 402 -17.22 -5.30 -1.12
N PHE A 403 -17.47 -4.24 -0.35
CA PHE A 403 -18.44 -4.30 0.74
C PHE A 403 -19.87 -4.57 0.25
N PRO A 404 -20.69 -5.26 1.06
CA PRO A 404 -22.06 -5.58 0.68
C PRO A 404 -22.92 -4.34 0.84
N ALA A 405 -24.06 -4.34 0.16
CA ALA A 405 -25.05 -3.30 0.37
C ALA A 405 -25.65 -3.44 1.78
N ARG A 406 -25.64 -2.33 2.53
CA ARG A 406 -26.28 -2.24 3.86
C ARG A 406 -27.80 -2.38 3.79
N ILE A 407 -28.38 -1.96 2.67
CA ILE A 407 -29.82 -1.97 2.39
C ILE A 407 -29.98 -2.48 0.97
N GLU A 408 -31.03 -3.23 0.68
CA GLU A 408 -31.34 -3.66 -0.68
C GLU A 408 -31.88 -2.47 -1.50
N TYR A 409 -31.22 -2.18 -2.63
CA TYR A 409 -31.68 -1.19 -3.59
C TYR A 409 -31.16 -1.53 -4.98
N ASN A 410 -31.66 -0.86 -6.03
CA ASN A 410 -31.11 -1.04 -7.38
C ASN A 410 -29.93 -0.06 -7.63
N PRO A 411 -28.68 -0.54 -7.70
CA PRO A 411 -27.49 0.29 -7.90
C PRO A 411 -27.27 0.71 -9.36
N ILE A 412 -27.90 0.03 -10.33
CA ILE A 412 -27.72 0.30 -11.76
C ILE A 412 -29.08 0.55 -12.41
N GLY A 413 -29.34 1.81 -12.77
CA GLY A 413 -30.45 2.17 -13.64
C GLY A 413 -30.03 2.11 -15.11
N PHE A 414 -30.57 1.18 -15.89
CA PHE A 414 -30.22 1.03 -17.30
C PHE A 414 -31.37 1.53 -18.20
N TYR A 415 -31.09 2.52 -19.04
CA TYR A 415 -32.05 3.12 -19.96
C TYR A 415 -31.57 2.94 -21.40
N GLN A 416 -32.24 2.05 -22.14
CA GLN A 416 -32.13 1.95 -23.58
C GLN A 416 -32.97 3.08 -24.20
N VAL A 417 -32.31 4.10 -24.73
CA VAL A 417 -32.95 5.34 -25.22
C VAL A 417 -33.28 5.25 -26.72
N ASP A 418 -32.48 4.50 -27.49
CA ASP A 418 -32.62 4.33 -28.93
C ASP A 418 -32.68 5.67 -29.71
N GLY A 419 -31.92 6.66 -29.25
CA GLY A 419 -31.80 7.98 -29.88
C GLY A 419 -30.94 7.98 -31.15
N ILE A 420 -31.12 9.02 -31.96
CA ILE A 420 -30.36 9.24 -33.20
C ILE A 420 -29.03 9.91 -32.88
N TYR A 421 -27.93 9.33 -33.37
CA TYR A 421 -26.60 9.90 -33.29
C TYR A 421 -26.32 10.80 -34.49
N GLN A 422 -26.28 12.12 -34.26
CA GLN A 422 -26.05 13.13 -35.29
C GLN A 422 -25.15 14.24 -34.76
N ASP A 423 -24.22 14.73 -35.59
CA ASP A 423 -23.29 15.81 -35.24
C ASP A 423 -22.53 15.58 -33.91
N ARG A 424 -22.17 14.32 -33.65
CA ARG A 424 -21.53 13.85 -32.42
C ARG A 424 -22.36 14.03 -31.15
N LYS A 425 -23.67 14.17 -31.29
CA LYS A 425 -24.63 14.33 -30.20
C LYS A 425 -25.74 13.29 -30.31
N ASN A 426 -26.44 13.12 -29.21
CA ASN A 426 -27.65 12.32 -29.14
C ASN A 426 -28.65 13.03 -28.24
N ASP A 427 -29.58 13.75 -28.86
CA ASP A 427 -30.53 14.59 -28.16
C ASP A 427 -31.46 13.80 -27.24
N SER A 428 -31.89 12.61 -27.65
CA SER A 428 -32.76 11.75 -26.83
C SER A 428 -32.07 11.32 -25.55
N GLU A 429 -30.76 11.03 -25.59
CA GLU A 429 -29.99 10.75 -24.37
C GLU A 429 -29.89 11.98 -23.46
N ILE A 430 -29.70 13.18 -24.03
CA ILE A 430 -29.68 14.43 -23.25
C ILE A 430 -31.00 14.63 -22.52
N GLU A 431 -32.13 14.45 -23.21
CA GLU A 431 -33.45 14.55 -22.59
C GLU A 431 -33.61 13.55 -21.45
N LYS A 432 -33.14 12.31 -21.63
CA LYS A 432 -33.20 11.29 -20.57
C LYS A 432 -32.31 11.66 -19.37
N VAL A 433 -31.14 12.26 -19.59
CA VAL A 433 -30.29 12.78 -18.50
C VAL A 433 -31.03 13.85 -17.71
N LEU A 434 -31.70 14.80 -18.38
CA LEU A 434 -32.48 15.85 -17.72
C LEU A 434 -33.69 15.28 -16.96
N ASP A 435 -34.37 14.29 -17.52
CA ASP A 435 -35.46 13.57 -16.88
C ASP A 435 -35.01 12.92 -15.57
N ILE A 436 -33.87 12.21 -15.56
CA ILE A 436 -33.29 11.61 -14.35
C ILE A 436 -32.99 12.70 -13.30
N LEU A 437 -32.34 13.80 -13.72
CA LEU A 437 -32.02 14.91 -12.82
C LEU A 437 -33.28 15.54 -12.21
N LYS A 438 -34.38 15.63 -12.97
CA LYS A 438 -35.66 16.19 -12.51
C LYS A 438 -36.42 15.22 -11.62
N ASN A 439 -36.55 13.96 -12.02
CA ASN A 439 -37.55 13.05 -11.49
C ASN A 439 -36.97 11.95 -10.58
N ASP A 440 -35.74 11.48 -10.82
CA ASP A 440 -35.17 10.31 -10.13
C ASP A 440 -34.23 10.68 -8.96
N ILE A 441 -33.69 11.90 -8.94
CA ILE A 441 -32.81 12.38 -7.86
C ILE A 441 -33.63 12.96 -6.71
N HIS A 442 -33.68 12.28 -5.57
CA HIS A 442 -34.43 12.70 -4.37
C HIS A 442 -33.51 13.07 -3.21
N LYS A 443 -34.06 13.73 -2.19
CA LYS A 443 -33.33 14.03 -0.95
C LYS A 443 -33.14 12.73 -0.14
N ASN A 444 -31.97 12.60 0.48
CA ASN A 444 -31.68 11.57 1.45
C ASN A 444 -32.47 11.80 2.76
N GLN A 445 -32.37 10.86 3.71
CA GLN A 445 -33.02 10.95 5.02
C GLN A 445 -32.63 12.24 5.79
N ASP A 446 -31.42 12.74 5.58
CA ASP A 446 -30.92 13.98 6.18
C ASP A 446 -31.46 15.26 5.52
N GLY A 447 -32.34 15.14 4.53
CA GLY A 447 -32.95 16.28 3.83
C GLY A 447 -32.06 16.94 2.77
N GLU A 448 -30.83 16.48 2.59
CA GLU A 448 -29.91 16.90 1.53
C GLU A 448 -30.04 16.02 0.27
N TYR A 449 -29.79 16.59 -0.90
CA TYR A 449 -29.65 15.79 -2.13
C TYR A 449 -28.32 15.03 -2.16
N PRO A 450 -28.26 13.85 -2.81
CA PRO A 450 -26.99 13.20 -3.11
C PRO A 450 -26.15 14.06 -4.06
N SER A 451 -24.83 13.90 -3.99
CA SER A 451 -23.93 14.48 -4.98
C SER A 451 -24.09 13.77 -6.34
N VAL A 452 -24.06 14.52 -7.45
CA VAL A 452 -24.39 14.00 -8.78
C VAL A 452 -23.30 14.36 -9.80
N GLY A 453 -22.84 13.38 -10.58
CA GLY A 453 -21.93 13.60 -11.69
C GLY A 453 -22.53 13.11 -13.00
N VAL A 454 -22.55 13.95 -14.03
CA VAL A 454 -22.93 13.54 -15.39
C VAL A 454 -21.65 13.32 -16.20
N VAL A 455 -21.50 12.12 -16.77
CA VAL A 455 -20.33 11.71 -17.55
C VAL A 455 -20.75 11.41 -18.99
N THR A 456 -20.09 12.03 -19.96
CA THR A 456 -20.34 11.81 -21.39
C THR A 456 -19.12 11.21 -22.07
N PHE A 457 -19.36 10.47 -23.16
CA PHE A 457 -18.25 9.86 -23.93
C PHE A 457 -17.50 10.83 -24.83
N ASN A 458 -18.06 12.01 -25.12
CA ASN A 458 -17.40 13.06 -25.87
C ASN A 458 -17.71 14.47 -25.30
N ILE A 459 -17.00 15.48 -25.80
CA ILE A 459 -17.10 16.87 -25.36
C ILE A 459 -18.35 17.56 -25.94
N GLU A 460 -18.74 17.21 -27.15
CA GLU A 460 -19.87 17.79 -27.86
C GLU A 460 -21.20 17.50 -27.15
N GLN A 461 -21.41 16.26 -26.67
CA GLN A 461 -22.54 15.90 -25.83
C GLN A 461 -22.49 16.61 -24.48
N ARG A 462 -21.31 16.69 -23.85
CA ARG A 462 -21.13 17.39 -22.56
C ARG A 462 -21.63 18.82 -22.63
N ASN A 463 -21.21 19.55 -23.66
CA ASN A 463 -21.59 20.94 -23.86
C ASN A 463 -23.10 21.04 -24.13
N ALA A 464 -23.65 20.16 -24.97
CA ALA A 464 -25.09 20.15 -25.25
C ALA A 464 -25.94 19.86 -24.00
N ILE A 465 -25.49 18.97 -23.10
CA ILE A 465 -26.14 18.74 -21.80
C ILE A 465 -26.11 20.01 -20.96
N LEU A 466 -24.97 20.70 -20.88
CA LEU A 466 -24.84 21.95 -20.11
C LEU A 466 -25.78 23.04 -20.65
N ASP A 467 -25.87 23.19 -21.96
CA ASP A 467 -26.75 24.16 -22.61
C ASP A 467 -28.22 23.87 -22.28
N LYS A 468 -28.70 22.64 -22.52
CA LYS A 468 -30.09 22.27 -22.19
C LYS A 468 -30.39 22.29 -20.69
N LEU A 469 -29.40 21.99 -19.84
CA LEU A 469 -29.55 22.12 -18.38
C LEU A 469 -29.81 23.58 -17.99
N ASN A 470 -29.11 24.54 -18.61
CA ASN A 470 -29.34 25.95 -18.35
C ASN A 470 -30.73 26.38 -18.85
N GLU A 471 -31.14 26.00 -20.06
CA GLU A 471 -32.48 26.26 -20.60
C GLU A 471 -33.60 25.69 -19.70
N ALA A 472 -33.41 24.48 -19.19
CA ALA A 472 -34.36 23.84 -18.27
C ALA A 472 -34.45 24.59 -16.94
N LYS A 473 -33.34 25.11 -16.40
CA LYS A 473 -33.34 25.94 -15.18
C LYS A 473 -34.05 27.28 -15.39
N TYR A 474 -33.92 27.88 -16.58
CA TYR A 474 -34.66 29.12 -16.89
C TYR A 474 -36.16 28.90 -17.00
N SER A 475 -36.58 27.73 -17.50
CA SER A 475 -37.99 27.42 -17.79
C SER A 475 -38.75 26.89 -16.56
N ASP A 476 -38.06 26.25 -15.61
CA ASP A 476 -38.66 25.64 -14.42
C ASP A 476 -37.92 26.08 -13.15
N GLY A 477 -38.54 27.00 -12.41
CA GLY A 477 -37.99 27.52 -11.15
C GLY A 477 -37.86 26.47 -10.04
N GLY A 478 -38.70 25.43 -10.04
CA GLY A 478 -38.58 24.32 -9.10
C GLY A 478 -37.32 23.50 -9.37
N PHE A 479 -37.06 23.20 -10.63
CA PHE A 479 -35.83 22.53 -11.06
C PHE A 479 -34.59 23.38 -10.81
N ALA A 480 -34.65 24.70 -11.03
CA ALA A 480 -33.55 25.62 -10.73
C ALA A 480 -33.12 25.54 -9.25
N ASN A 481 -34.08 25.64 -8.33
CA ASN A 481 -33.84 25.53 -6.89
C ASN A 481 -33.25 24.17 -6.50
N LYS A 482 -33.75 23.08 -7.10
CA LYS A 482 -33.22 21.73 -6.90
C LYS A 482 -31.75 21.64 -7.34
N MET A 483 -31.43 22.12 -8.54
CA MET A 483 -30.07 22.08 -9.06
C MET A 483 -29.10 22.97 -8.29
N GLU A 484 -29.56 24.12 -7.79
CA GLU A 484 -28.76 24.96 -6.88
C GLU A 484 -28.43 24.19 -5.60
N ALA A 485 -29.40 23.51 -5.00
CA ALA A 485 -29.18 22.69 -3.81
C ALA A 485 -28.19 21.54 -4.06
N ILE A 486 -28.28 20.85 -5.20
CA ILE A 486 -27.34 19.78 -5.60
C ILE A 486 -25.94 20.35 -5.86
N SER A 487 -25.82 21.57 -6.41
CA SER A 487 -24.54 22.15 -6.81
C SER A 487 -23.74 22.78 -5.67
N ARG A 488 -24.31 22.90 -4.46
CA ARG A 488 -23.62 23.44 -3.29
C ARG A 488 -22.34 22.66 -2.98
N LYS A 489 -21.26 23.36 -2.60
CA LYS A 489 -19.96 22.77 -2.24
C LYS A 489 -19.39 21.85 -3.35
N GLU A 490 -19.57 22.23 -4.61
CA GLU A 490 -19.04 21.50 -5.79
C GLU A 490 -19.56 20.06 -5.94
N ARG A 491 -20.75 19.77 -5.39
CA ARG A 491 -21.36 18.43 -5.41
C ARG A 491 -22.02 18.04 -6.74
N PHE A 492 -21.98 18.91 -7.76
CA PHE A 492 -22.46 18.64 -9.12
C PHE A 492 -21.36 18.85 -10.17
N PHE A 493 -21.28 17.96 -11.17
CA PHE A 493 -20.48 18.22 -12.38
C PHE A 493 -21.10 17.63 -13.65
N VAL A 494 -20.66 18.14 -14.81
CA VAL A 494 -20.86 17.52 -16.13
C VAL A 494 -19.49 17.46 -16.82
N ARG A 495 -18.99 16.26 -17.12
CA ARG A 495 -17.63 16.04 -17.66
C ARG A 495 -17.61 14.96 -18.73
N ASN A 496 -16.61 14.99 -19.60
CA ASN A 496 -16.32 13.90 -20.52
C ASN A 496 -15.39 12.85 -19.87
N LEU A 497 -15.32 11.65 -20.44
CA LEU A 497 -14.49 10.52 -19.94
C LEU A 497 -13.06 10.92 -19.56
N GLU A 498 -12.40 11.76 -20.35
CA GLU A 498 -10.99 12.16 -20.12
C GLU A 498 -10.83 13.07 -18.88
N ASN A 499 -11.90 13.72 -18.43
CA ASN A 499 -11.83 14.76 -17.39
C ASN A 499 -12.46 14.33 -16.06
N VAL A 500 -12.95 13.09 -15.94
CA VAL A 500 -13.68 12.60 -14.75
C VAL A 500 -12.75 12.07 -13.63
N GLN A 501 -11.44 12.07 -13.86
CA GLN A 501 -10.46 11.52 -12.93
C GLN A 501 -10.42 12.28 -11.60
N GLY A 502 -10.24 11.53 -10.50
CA GLY A 502 -10.24 12.08 -9.13
C GLY A 502 -11.62 12.47 -8.58
N ASP A 503 -12.65 12.54 -9.42
CA ASP A 503 -13.99 12.97 -9.02
C ASP A 503 -14.93 11.78 -8.78
N GLU A 504 -15.45 11.65 -7.57
CA GLU A 504 -16.47 10.67 -7.21
C GLU A 504 -17.78 11.34 -6.78
N ARG A 505 -18.92 10.69 -7.02
CA ARG A 505 -20.24 11.19 -6.64
C ARG A 505 -21.13 10.06 -6.14
N ASP A 506 -22.12 10.43 -5.33
CA ASP A 506 -23.12 9.47 -4.83
C ASP A 506 -23.89 8.85 -6.00
N VAL A 507 -24.25 9.68 -6.98
CA VAL A 507 -24.92 9.24 -8.21
C VAL A 507 -24.10 9.67 -9.42
N ILE A 508 -23.84 8.73 -10.33
CA ILE A 508 -23.28 9.02 -11.66
C ILE A 508 -24.35 8.78 -12.72
N ILE A 509 -24.44 9.67 -13.70
CA ILE A 509 -25.28 9.50 -14.89
C ILE A 509 -24.35 9.44 -16.11
N LEU A 510 -24.30 8.30 -16.77
CA LEU A 510 -23.44 8.01 -17.91
C LEU A 510 -24.25 8.12 -19.21
N SER A 511 -23.89 9.02 -20.11
CA SER A 511 -24.43 9.10 -21.49
C SER A 511 -23.38 8.58 -22.48
N THR A 512 -23.72 7.49 -23.18
CA THR A 512 -22.79 6.85 -24.13
C THR A 512 -22.71 7.57 -25.47
N VAL A 513 -23.72 8.40 -25.79
CA VAL A 513 -23.86 9.21 -27.02
C VAL A 513 -24.11 8.39 -28.28
N TYR A 514 -23.44 7.25 -28.43
CA TYR A 514 -23.43 6.48 -29.67
C TYR A 514 -24.77 5.77 -29.92
N GLY A 515 -25.25 5.86 -31.16
CA GLY A 515 -26.49 5.25 -31.63
C GLY A 515 -26.52 5.15 -33.15
N LYS A 516 -27.66 4.74 -33.71
CA LYS A 516 -27.87 4.74 -35.17
C LYS A 516 -27.90 6.18 -35.67
N ASP A 517 -27.30 6.44 -36.82
CA ASP A 517 -27.43 7.73 -37.51
C ASP A 517 -28.83 7.90 -38.13
N SER A 518 -29.07 9.05 -38.76
CA SER A 518 -30.33 9.35 -39.46
C SER A 518 -30.65 8.37 -40.59
N ASP A 519 -29.64 7.68 -41.14
CA ASP A 519 -29.78 6.66 -42.20
C ASP A 519 -29.98 5.25 -41.61
N GLY A 520 -30.06 5.11 -40.28
CA GLY A 520 -30.24 3.85 -39.58
C GLY A 520 -28.97 3.00 -39.44
N LYS A 521 -27.79 3.52 -39.81
CA LYS A 521 -26.52 2.81 -39.72
C LYS A 521 -25.87 3.05 -38.36
N PHE A 522 -25.25 2.01 -37.80
CA PHE A 522 -24.50 2.10 -36.56
C PHE A 522 -23.00 2.06 -36.82
N LEU A 523 -22.32 3.19 -36.59
CA LEU A 523 -20.87 3.29 -36.78
C LEU A 523 -20.13 2.94 -35.48
N LYS A 524 -19.27 1.92 -35.54
CA LYS A 524 -18.49 1.40 -34.38
C LYS A 524 -17.25 2.24 -34.06
N ARG A 525 -17.39 3.58 -34.06
CA ARG A 525 -16.29 4.54 -33.85
C ARG A 525 -16.40 5.19 -32.48
N PHE A 526 -15.87 4.54 -31.45
CA PHE A 526 -16.00 4.98 -30.05
C PHE A 526 -14.84 5.89 -29.57
N GLY A 527 -14.18 6.57 -30.50
CA GLY A 527 -13.08 7.50 -30.20
C GLY A 527 -11.96 6.82 -29.39
N PRO A 528 -11.51 7.43 -28.26
CA PRO A 528 -10.45 6.88 -27.42
C PRO A 528 -10.70 5.45 -26.92
N LEU A 529 -11.96 5.02 -26.76
CA LEU A 529 -12.31 3.68 -26.29
C LEU A 529 -11.92 2.56 -27.27
N ASN A 530 -11.67 2.87 -28.54
CA ASN A 530 -11.23 1.87 -29.52
C ASN A 530 -9.71 1.61 -29.46
N GLN A 531 -8.95 2.40 -28.71
CA GLN A 531 -7.51 2.23 -28.53
C GLN A 531 -7.21 1.14 -27.48
N GLU A 532 -6.02 0.54 -27.51
CA GLU A 532 -5.63 -0.54 -26.59
C GLU A 532 -5.60 -0.15 -25.11
N LYS A 533 -5.55 1.14 -24.78
CA LYS A 533 -5.64 1.64 -23.40
C LYS A 533 -6.93 2.41 -23.13
N GLY A 534 -7.86 2.38 -24.09
CA GLY A 534 -9.18 3.00 -23.97
C GLY A 534 -10.02 2.40 -22.84
N TYR A 535 -9.80 1.13 -22.48
CA TYR A 535 -10.50 0.48 -21.37
C TYR A 535 -10.30 1.21 -20.02
N LYS A 536 -9.14 1.85 -19.82
CA LYS A 536 -8.82 2.60 -18.60
C LYS A 536 -9.78 3.79 -18.40
N LEU A 537 -10.20 4.46 -19.49
CA LEU A 537 -11.16 5.57 -19.43
C LEU A 537 -12.51 5.09 -18.94
N LEU A 538 -12.96 3.93 -19.45
CA LEU A 538 -14.21 3.32 -19.01
C LEU A 538 -14.10 2.86 -17.56
N ASN A 539 -13.02 2.17 -17.18
CA ASN A 539 -12.79 1.72 -15.80
C ASN A 539 -12.87 2.89 -14.82
N VAL A 540 -12.20 4.00 -15.14
CA VAL A 540 -12.28 5.23 -14.36
C VAL A 540 -13.73 5.70 -14.25
N ALA A 541 -14.47 5.84 -15.34
CA ALA A 541 -15.83 6.37 -15.32
C ALA A 541 -16.84 5.52 -14.53
N VAL A 542 -16.81 4.19 -14.72
CA VAL A 542 -17.78 3.27 -14.09
C VAL A 542 -17.54 3.07 -12.60
N THR A 543 -16.34 3.39 -12.11
CA THR A 543 -15.95 3.28 -10.69
C THR A 543 -16.12 4.58 -9.89
N ARG A 544 -16.68 5.65 -10.49
CA ARG A 544 -16.90 6.95 -9.81
C ARG A 544 -18.16 7.00 -8.95
N ALA A 545 -19.08 6.04 -9.09
CA ALA A 545 -20.33 6.00 -8.35
C ALA A 545 -20.16 5.36 -6.96
N ARG A 546 -20.58 6.07 -5.91
CA ARG A 546 -20.63 5.51 -4.54
C ARG A 546 -21.90 4.70 -4.30
N ASN A 547 -23.06 5.25 -4.66
CA ASN A 547 -24.36 4.61 -4.41
C ASN A 547 -25.02 4.10 -5.69
N LYS A 548 -25.12 4.92 -6.74
CA LYS A 548 -25.93 4.55 -7.92
C LYS A 548 -25.31 5.05 -9.22
N ILE A 549 -25.41 4.24 -10.27
CA ILE A 549 -25.13 4.68 -11.64
C ILE A 549 -26.37 4.53 -12.52
N TYR A 550 -26.67 5.59 -13.28
CA TYR A 550 -27.63 5.56 -14.36
C TYR A 550 -26.88 5.51 -15.69
N ILE A 551 -27.30 4.65 -16.60
CA ILE A 551 -26.70 4.50 -17.93
C ILE A 551 -27.77 4.81 -18.96
N CYS A 552 -27.56 5.86 -19.74
CA CYS A 552 -28.35 6.23 -20.90
C CYS A 552 -27.56 5.83 -22.13
N THR A 553 -28.12 4.92 -22.93
CA THR A 553 -27.44 4.43 -24.13
C THR A 553 -28.39 4.26 -25.30
N SER A 554 -27.91 4.61 -26.49
CA SER A 554 -28.57 4.36 -27.76
C SER A 554 -27.83 3.33 -28.62
N ILE A 555 -26.80 2.68 -28.05
CA ILE A 555 -26.08 1.59 -28.71
C ILE A 555 -27.08 0.43 -28.91
N PRO A 556 -27.20 -0.12 -30.14
CA PRO A 556 -28.17 -1.17 -30.41
C PRO A 556 -27.96 -2.41 -29.54
N ARG A 557 -29.08 -2.96 -29.04
CA ARG A 557 -29.09 -4.04 -28.06
C ARG A 557 -28.41 -5.33 -28.53
N ASP A 558 -28.58 -5.66 -29.80
CA ASP A 558 -27.92 -6.79 -30.46
C ASP A 558 -26.38 -6.69 -30.39
N GLN A 559 -25.83 -5.48 -30.43
CA GLN A 559 -24.37 -5.28 -30.43
C GLN A 559 -23.75 -5.59 -29.08
N TYR A 560 -24.34 -5.10 -27.98
CA TYR A 560 -23.77 -5.34 -26.65
C TYR A 560 -24.16 -6.70 -26.08
N LEU A 561 -25.28 -7.32 -26.51
CA LEU A 561 -25.60 -8.69 -26.11
C LEU A 561 -24.70 -9.74 -26.79
N ASP A 562 -24.06 -9.41 -27.90
CA ASP A 562 -22.98 -10.20 -28.52
C ASP A 562 -21.60 -9.93 -27.87
N TYR A 563 -21.57 -9.57 -26.58
CA TYR A 563 -20.34 -9.30 -25.85
C TYR A 563 -19.35 -10.47 -25.88
N ASN A 564 -19.84 -11.72 -25.92
CA ASN A 564 -18.98 -12.90 -25.85
C ASN A 564 -18.07 -13.02 -27.08
N SER A 565 -18.63 -12.85 -28.29
CA SER A 565 -17.86 -12.84 -29.54
C SER A 565 -16.79 -11.74 -29.53
N HIS A 566 -17.13 -10.57 -28.98
CA HIS A 566 -16.20 -9.46 -28.87
C HIS A 566 -15.11 -9.66 -27.82
N LEU A 567 -15.42 -10.29 -26.68
CA LEU A 567 -14.43 -10.67 -25.67
C LEU A 567 -13.47 -11.73 -26.20
N HIS A 568 -13.92 -12.69 -27.00
CA HIS A 568 -13.02 -13.63 -27.66
C HIS A 568 -12.06 -12.96 -28.65
N GLU A 569 -12.53 -11.96 -29.40
CA GLU A 569 -11.72 -11.24 -30.40
C GLU A 569 -10.73 -10.26 -29.77
N TYR A 570 -11.18 -9.46 -28.78
CA TYR A 570 -10.41 -8.33 -28.24
C TYR A 570 -10.02 -8.48 -26.77
N LYS A 571 -10.41 -9.58 -26.10
CA LYS A 571 -10.25 -9.78 -24.66
C LYS A 571 -10.90 -8.63 -23.88
N ASN A 572 -10.41 -8.30 -22.68
CA ASN A 572 -10.91 -7.18 -21.87
C ASN A 572 -10.44 -5.81 -22.37
N ASN A 573 -10.51 -5.56 -23.68
CA ASN A 573 -9.96 -4.35 -24.31
C ASN A 573 -10.87 -3.78 -25.41
N LYS A 574 -10.55 -2.57 -25.87
CA LYS A 574 -11.19 -1.85 -26.96
C LYS A 574 -12.71 -1.77 -26.77
N ARG A 575 -13.48 -1.97 -27.84
CA ARG A 575 -14.96 -1.97 -27.80
C ARG A 575 -15.57 -3.11 -27.00
N ALA A 576 -14.86 -4.23 -26.83
CA ALA A 576 -15.42 -5.39 -26.15
C ALA A 576 -15.78 -5.04 -24.71
N ILE A 577 -14.92 -4.30 -24.00
CA ILE A 577 -15.17 -3.92 -22.61
C ILE A 577 -16.39 -2.99 -22.45
N LEU A 578 -16.62 -2.08 -23.41
CA LEU A 578 -17.81 -1.22 -23.42
C LEU A 578 -19.08 -2.07 -23.57
N TYR A 579 -19.08 -2.97 -24.55
CA TYR A 579 -20.21 -3.87 -24.78
C TYR A 579 -20.45 -4.81 -23.61
N SER A 580 -19.41 -5.40 -23.03
CA SER A 580 -19.51 -6.21 -21.82
C SER A 580 -20.06 -5.41 -20.64
N TYR A 581 -19.66 -4.15 -20.47
CA TYR A 581 -20.20 -3.31 -19.40
C TYR A 581 -21.69 -3.01 -19.60
N LEU A 582 -22.11 -2.69 -20.82
CA LEU A 582 -23.52 -2.46 -21.13
C LEU A 582 -24.35 -3.73 -20.95
N ALA A 583 -23.83 -4.90 -21.37
CA ALA A 583 -24.47 -6.18 -21.12
C ALA A 583 -24.58 -6.49 -19.62
N TYR A 584 -23.50 -6.28 -18.87
CA TYR A 584 -23.47 -6.44 -17.41
C TYR A 584 -24.53 -5.56 -16.73
N ALA A 585 -24.54 -4.27 -17.04
CA ALA A 585 -25.49 -3.31 -16.49
C ALA A 585 -26.94 -3.67 -16.86
N TYR A 586 -27.17 -4.10 -18.11
CA TYR A 586 -28.46 -4.59 -18.56
C TYR A 586 -28.90 -5.82 -17.77
N PHE A 587 -28.01 -6.80 -17.55
CA PHE A 587 -28.34 -8.01 -16.78
C PHE A 587 -28.63 -7.72 -15.31
N ILE A 588 -27.86 -6.82 -14.66
CA ILE A 588 -28.13 -6.37 -13.29
C ILE A 588 -29.50 -5.70 -13.21
N ALA A 589 -29.78 -4.73 -14.10
CA ALA A 589 -31.04 -4.00 -14.09
C ALA A 589 -32.27 -4.90 -14.32
N ASN A 590 -32.09 -6.00 -15.08
CA ASN A 590 -33.14 -7.00 -15.35
C ASN A 590 -33.09 -8.22 -14.41
N ARG A 591 -32.30 -8.18 -13.33
CA ARG A 591 -32.16 -9.26 -12.33
C ARG A 591 -31.77 -10.62 -12.92
N GLN A 592 -30.95 -10.64 -13.97
CA GLN A 592 -30.47 -11.86 -14.65
C GLN A 592 -29.16 -12.37 -14.02
N THR A 593 -29.23 -12.87 -12.78
CA THR A 593 -28.05 -13.27 -11.98
C THR A 593 -27.14 -14.29 -12.69
N LYS A 594 -27.72 -15.33 -13.32
CA LYS A 594 -26.94 -16.33 -14.08
C LYS A 594 -26.09 -15.73 -15.19
N ASN A 595 -26.64 -14.75 -15.92
CA ASN A 595 -25.94 -14.08 -17.02
C ASN A 595 -24.82 -13.18 -16.48
N VAL A 596 -25.07 -12.52 -15.34
CA VAL A 596 -24.06 -11.73 -14.63
C VAL A 596 -22.90 -12.60 -14.20
N ASP A 597 -23.15 -13.77 -13.61
CA ASP A 597 -22.10 -14.69 -13.15
C ASP A 597 -21.30 -15.27 -14.31
N ASN A 598 -21.97 -15.67 -15.40
CA ASN A 598 -21.29 -16.11 -16.62
C ASN A 598 -20.37 -15.02 -17.20
N LEU A 599 -20.88 -13.79 -17.30
CA LEU A 599 -20.10 -12.66 -17.81
C LEU A 599 -18.89 -12.37 -16.91
N LYS A 600 -19.06 -12.35 -15.58
CA LYS A 600 -17.95 -12.17 -14.62
C LYS A 600 -16.89 -13.27 -14.76
N SER A 601 -17.30 -14.52 -15.00
CA SER A 601 -16.37 -15.64 -15.23
C SER A 601 -15.51 -15.43 -16.47
N ILE A 602 -16.12 -15.03 -17.60
CA ILE A 602 -15.41 -14.74 -18.85
C ILE A 602 -14.49 -13.53 -18.69
N LEU A 603 -14.95 -12.46 -18.03
CA LEU A 603 -14.10 -11.30 -17.73
C LEU A 603 -12.88 -11.69 -16.90
N LYS A 604 -13.06 -12.55 -15.89
CA LYS A 604 -11.97 -13.02 -15.03
C LYS A 604 -10.93 -13.83 -15.82
N GLU A 605 -11.35 -14.64 -16.79
CA GLU A 605 -10.46 -15.38 -17.69
C GLU A 605 -9.54 -14.44 -18.50
N TYR A 606 -10.10 -13.33 -19.00
CA TYR A 606 -9.37 -12.33 -19.78
C TYR A 606 -8.82 -11.16 -18.96
N SER A 607 -8.81 -11.28 -17.63
CA SER A 607 -8.36 -10.24 -16.73
C SER A 607 -6.89 -9.87 -16.97
N HIS A 608 -6.57 -8.58 -16.77
CA HIS A 608 -5.19 -8.10 -16.83
C HIS A 608 -4.38 -8.58 -15.62
N ASP A 609 -5.02 -8.71 -14.46
CA ASP A 609 -4.42 -9.30 -13.27
C ASP A 609 -4.79 -10.76 -13.13
N GLN A 610 -3.80 -11.56 -12.71
CA GLN A 610 -4.04 -12.94 -12.34
C GLN A 610 -4.71 -13.01 -10.95
N PRO A 611 -5.62 -13.97 -10.72
CA PRO A 611 -6.18 -14.21 -9.40
C PRO A 611 -5.07 -14.59 -8.41
N ARG A 612 -5.00 -13.87 -7.30
CA ARG A 612 -3.99 -14.05 -6.25
C ARG A 612 -4.63 -14.96 -5.19
N ASN A 613 -4.44 -16.27 -5.37
CA ASN A 613 -5.03 -17.37 -4.60
C ASN A 613 -6.52 -17.63 -4.89
N ASN A 614 -6.83 -18.88 -5.24
CA ASN A 614 -8.19 -19.40 -5.22
C ASN A 614 -8.51 -19.86 -3.79
N PRO A 615 -9.56 -19.36 -3.12
CA PRO A 615 -10.08 -20.06 -1.97
C PRO A 615 -10.58 -21.43 -2.46
N ARG A 616 -10.19 -22.51 -1.77
CA ARG A 616 -10.53 -23.88 -2.15
C ARG A 616 -12.06 -24.00 -2.26
N GLN A 617 -12.54 -24.57 -3.37
CA GLN A 617 -13.96 -24.94 -3.52
C GLN A 617 -14.17 -26.30 -2.83
N GLY A 618 -14.72 -26.26 -1.62
CA GLY A 618 -15.18 -27.41 -0.83
C GLY A 618 -16.28 -26.91 0.12
N LEU A 619 -17.20 -27.75 0.55
CA LEU A 619 -18.33 -27.35 1.44
C LEU A 619 -17.86 -26.83 2.80
N THR A 620 -16.70 -27.32 3.26
CA THR A 620 -15.93 -26.91 4.44
C THR A 620 -14.44 -27.01 4.08
N GLU A 621 -13.59 -26.22 4.74
CA GLU A 621 -12.13 -26.20 4.49
C GLU A 621 -11.35 -27.10 5.48
N SER A 622 -12.01 -27.57 6.54
CA SER A 622 -11.41 -28.42 7.56
C SER A 622 -12.40 -29.37 8.25
N PRO A 623 -11.94 -30.53 8.80
CA PRO A 623 -12.80 -31.40 9.63
C PRO A 623 -13.36 -30.72 10.89
N PHE A 624 -12.70 -29.65 11.36
CA PHE A 624 -13.21 -28.81 12.43
C PHE A 624 -14.49 -28.07 12.02
N GLU A 625 -14.50 -27.50 10.81
CA GLU A 625 -15.69 -26.84 10.27
C GLU A 625 -16.84 -27.82 10.02
N GLU A 626 -16.55 -29.08 9.66
CA GLU A 626 -17.58 -30.13 9.51
C GLU A 626 -18.30 -30.41 10.84
N GLU A 627 -17.56 -30.57 11.94
CA GLU A 627 -18.15 -30.81 13.28
C GLU A 627 -18.94 -29.60 13.80
N VAL A 628 -18.45 -28.39 13.51
CA VAL A 628 -19.17 -27.15 13.82
C VAL A 628 -20.46 -27.06 13.01
N LEU A 629 -20.42 -27.40 11.71
CA LEU A 629 -21.59 -27.39 10.85
C LEU A 629 -22.67 -28.34 11.36
N GLU A 630 -22.32 -29.59 11.63
CA GLU A 630 -23.27 -30.59 12.16
C GLU A 630 -23.95 -30.07 13.44
N TYR A 631 -23.17 -29.50 14.36
CA TYR A 631 -23.71 -28.92 15.59
C TYR A 631 -24.65 -27.73 15.34
N LEU A 632 -24.30 -26.83 14.41
CA LEU A 632 -25.15 -25.68 14.07
C LEU A 632 -26.46 -26.10 13.38
N GLU A 633 -26.39 -27.08 12.49
CA GLU A 633 -27.58 -27.64 11.82
C GLU A 633 -28.51 -28.34 12.83
N ASP A 634 -27.95 -29.07 13.80
CA ASP A 634 -28.72 -29.71 14.89
C ASP A 634 -29.44 -28.68 15.77
N LEU A 635 -28.80 -27.53 16.05
CA LEU A 635 -29.34 -26.52 16.95
C LEU A 635 -30.36 -25.59 16.26
N PHE A 636 -30.12 -25.21 15.01
CA PHE A 636 -30.89 -24.17 14.31
C PHE A 636 -31.71 -24.68 13.12
N GLY A 637 -31.51 -25.91 12.67
CA GLY A 637 -32.09 -26.43 11.45
C GLY A 637 -31.26 -26.04 10.22
N GLN A 638 -31.11 -26.99 9.29
CA GLN A 638 -30.30 -26.85 8.09
C GLN A 638 -30.71 -25.66 7.20
N GLU A 639 -31.99 -25.29 7.19
CA GLU A 639 -32.50 -24.14 6.42
C GLU A 639 -32.04 -22.78 6.96
N ASN A 640 -31.60 -22.73 8.22
CA ASN A 640 -31.16 -21.51 8.89
C ASN A 640 -29.64 -21.35 8.92
N VAL A 641 -28.88 -22.35 8.45
CA VAL A 641 -27.42 -22.34 8.38
C VAL A 641 -27.00 -22.26 6.91
N ILE A 642 -26.37 -21.15 6.52
CA ILE A 642 -25.91 -20.91 5.16
C ILE A 642 -24.38 -21.00 5.13
N LEU A 643 -23.88 -21.98 4.37
CA LEU A 643 -22.46 -22.23 4.18
C LEU A 643 -21.81 -21.20 3.26
N GLN A 644 -20.59 -20.79 3.60
CA GLN A 644 -19.65 -20.12 2.68
C GLN A 644 -20.24 -18.89 1.98
N GLN A 645 -21.15 -18.21 2.68
CA GLN A 645 -21.87 -17.10 2.11
C GLN A 645 -20.91 -15.95 1.87
N HIS A 646 -21.03 -15.33 0.71
CA HIS A 646 -20.30 -14.11 0.42
C HIS A 646 -21.09 -12.93 0.97
N ILE A 647 -20.62 -12.40 2.10
CA ILE A 647 -21.14 -11.18 2.71
C ILE A 647 -20.13 -10.09 2.43
N GLY A 648 -20.38 -9.33 1.36
CA GLY A 648 -19.56 -8.15 1.11
C GLY A 648 -18.12 -8.42 0.82
N GLY A 649 -17.89 -9.34 -0.12
CA GLY A 649 -16.57 -9.77 -0.52
C GLY A 649 -15.89 -10.70 0.49
N PHE A 650 -16.36 -10.76 1.75
CA PHE A 650 -15.91 -11.77 2.70
C PHE A 650 -16.65 -13.08 2.43
N ARG A 651 -15.90 -14.17 2.22
CA ARG A 651 -16.44 -15.53 2.31
C ARG A 651 -16.45 -15.93 3.78
N VAL A 652 -17.60 -15.86 4.42
CA VAL A 652 -17.78 -16.28 5.83
C VAL A 652 -18.01 -17.78 5.89
N ASP A 653 -17.57 -18.44 6.96
CA ASP A 653 -17.68 -19.89 7.07
C ASP A 653 -19.16 -20.30 7.18
N PHE A 654 -19.89 -19.67 8.11
CA PHE A 654 -21.32 -19.88 8.29
C PHE A 654 -22.09 -18.57 8.52
N LEU A 655 -23.30 -18.48 7.97
CA LEU A 655 -24.30 -17.49 8.36
C LEU A 655 -25.50 -18.19 8.97
N VAL A 656 -25.81 -17.88 10.23
CA VAL A 656 -26.95 -18.44 10.97
C VAL A 656 -28.04 -17.39 11.11
N LYS A 657 -29.27 -17.73 10.69
CA LYS A 657 -30.46 -16.90 10.92
C LYS A 657 -31.16 -17.31 12.22
N TYR A 658 -31.27 -16.39 13.17
CA TYR A 658 -31.87 -16.68 14.47
C TYR A 658 -32.64 -15.47 15.04
N LYS A 659 -33.94 -15.64 15.32
CA LYS A 659 -34.83 -14.57 15.88
C LYS A 659 -34.75 -13.23 15.11
N GLY A 660 -34.66 -13.29 13.77
CA GLY A 660 -34.50 -12.10 12.92
C GLY A 660 -33.08 -11.53 12.87
N ASN A 661 -32.12 -12.08 13.63
CA ASN A 661 -30.70 -11.75 13.52
C ASN A 661 -30.03 -12.61 12.45
N SER A 662 -29.03 -12.03 11.80
CA SER A 662 -28.08 -12.74 10.95
C SER A 662 -26.73 -12.75 11.66
N VAL A 663 -26.29 -13.95 12.08
CA VAL A 663 -25.08 -14.16 12.87
C VAL A 663 -24.03 -14.84 11.98
N VAL A 664 -22.91 -14.16 11.76
CA VAL A 664 -21.75 -14.73 11.11
C VAL A 664 -20.96 -15.55 12.12
N ILE A 665 -20.70 -16.82 11.80
CA ILE A 665 -19.80 -17.68 12.56
C ILE A 665 -18.52 -17.88 11.75
N GLU A 666 -17.39 -17.57 12.37
CA GLU A 666 -16.06 -17.78 11.80
C GLU A 666 -15.28 -18.84 12.58
N CYS A 667 -14.68 -19.76 11.85
CA CYS A 667 -13.83 -20.82 12.35
C CYS A 667 -12.36 -20.46 12.07
N ASP A 668 -11.51 -20.51 13.08
CA ASP A 668 -10.07 -20.35 12.93
C ASP A 668 -9.43 -21.57 12.24
N GLY A 669 -9.19 -21.46 10.93
CA GLY A 669 -8.33 -22.40 10.23
C GLY A 669 -6.87 -22.23 10.68
N LYS A 670 -6.23 -23.30 11.18
CA LYS A 670 -4.80 -23.35 11.55
C LYS A 670 -3.84 -22.85 10.44
N SER A 671 -4.30 -22.84 9.19
CA SER A 671 -3.58 -22.37 8.00
C SER A 671 -3.56 -20.83 7.84
N TYR A 672 -4.55 -20.10 8.39
CA TYR A 672 -4.65 -18.65 8.29
C TYR A 672 -3.84 -17.90 9.38
N HIS A 673 -3.50 -18.58 10.48
CA HIS A 673 -2.75 -18.00 11.61
C HIS A 673 -1.24 -18.25 11.56
N ALA A 674 -0.66 -18.48 10.38
CA ALA A 674 0.78 -18.69 10.25
C ALA A 674 1.60 -17.39 10.44
N SER A 675 0.97 -16.21 10.41
CA SER A 675 1.62 -14.90 10.58
C SER A 675 1.25 -14.23 11.89
N GLU A 676 2.23 -13.55 12.52
CA GLU A 676 2.07 -12.79 13.77
C GLU A 676 1.02 -11.67 13.64
N GLU A 677 0.68 -11.23 12.42
CA GLU A 677 -0.27 -10.15 12.14
C GLU A 677 -1.70 -10.61 11.79
N ALA A 678 -1.99 -11.91 11.83
CA ALA A 678 -3.29 -12.45 11.40
C ALA A 678 -4.47 -11.86 12.21
N TYR A 679 -4.25 -11.56 13.49
CA TYR A 679 -5.27 -10.99 14.37
C TYR A 679 -5.77 -9.61 13.91
N ILE A 680 -4.92 -8.81 13.23
CA ILE A 680 -5.31 -7.48 12.72
C ILE A 680 -6.36 -7.63 11.64
N HIS A 681 -6.19 -8.61 10.76
CA HIS A 681 -7.14 -8.92 9.70
C HIS A 681 -8.48 -9.41 10.28
N ASP A 682 -8.42 -10.26 11.30
CA ASP A 682 -9.61 -10.73 12.02
C ASP A 682 -10.39 -9.60 12.69
N MET A 683 -9.71 -8.72 13.43
CA MET A 683 -10.33 -7.55 14.07
C MET A 683 -10.96 -6.61 13.04
N PHE A 684 -10.26 -6.38 11.92
CA PHE A 684 -10.80 -5.58 10.85
C PHE A 684 -12.07 -6.20 10.27
N ARG A 685 -12.03 -7.49 9.91
CA ARG A 685 -13.15 -8.23 9.34
C ARG A 685 -14.38 -8.25 10.26
N GLU A 686 -14.17 -8.53 11.55
CA GLU A 686 -15.22 -8.51 12.57
C GLU A 686 -15.87 -7.12 12.67
N ARG A 687 -15.06 -6.06 12.73
CA ARG A 687 -15.57 -4.68 12.78
C ARG A 687 -16.43 -4.36 11.56
N GLN A 688 -15.97 -4.74 10.37
CA GLN A 688 -16.71 -4.48 9.14
C GLN A 688 -18.04 -5.22 9.08
N LEU A 689 -18.08 -6.50 9.45
CA LEU A 689 -19.32 -7.29 9.49
C LEU A 689 -20.33 -6.71 10.50
N LYS A 690 -19.86 -6.25 11.67
CA LYS A 690 -20.70 -5.57 12.66
C LYS A 690 -21.26 -4.24 12.15
N GLU A 691 -20.48 -3.44 11.44
CA GLU A 691 -20.95 -2.21 10.79
C GLU A 691 -22.04 -2.47 9.72
N LEU A 692 -22.08 -3.68 9.16
CA LEU A 692 -23.09 -4.12 8.20
C LEU A 692 -24.36 -4.67 8.89
N GLY A 693 -24.40 -4.68 10.23
CA GLY A 693 -25.54 -5.10 11.02
C GLY A 693 -25.58 -6.60 11.36
N TYR A 694 -24.52 -7.33 11.03
CA TYR A 694 -24.34 -8.73 11.43
C TYR A 694 -23.77 -8.82 12.84
N GLU A 695 -24.24 -9.80 13.60
CA GLU A 695 -23.51 -10.23 14.79
C GLU A 695 -22.41 -11.20 14.35
N VAL A 696 -21.25 -11.16 15.00
CA VAL A 696 -20.11 -12.01 14.64
C VAL A 696 -19.70 -12.81 15.85
N TYR A 697 -19.59 -14.13 15.69
CA TYR A 697 -19.10 -15.04 16.71
C TYR A 697 -17.96 -15.88 16.13
N ARG A 698 -16.84 -15.97 16.85
CA ARG A 698 -15.68 -16.75 16.42
C ARG A 698 -15.51 -17.99 17.29
N ILE A 699 -15.37 -19.14 16.64
CA ILE A 699 -15.09 -20.44 17.26
C ILE A 699 -13.61 -20.74 17.03
N TRP A 700 -12.89 -20.94 18.13
CA TRP A 700 -11.48 -21.31 18.11
C TRP A 700 -11.33 -22.83 18.18
N SER A 701 -10.59 -23.40 17.24
CA SER A 701 -10.32 -24.80 17.02
C SER A 701 -9.56 -25.34 18.22
N THR A 702 -8.64 -24.55 18.77
CA THR A 702 -7.95 -24.88 20.03
C THR A 702 -8.93 -25.07 21.18
N ASN A 703 -9.94 -24.22 21.30
CA ASN A 703 -10.92 -24.31 22.37
C ASN A 703 -11.91 -25.44 22.13
N TRP A 704 -12.34 -25.60 20.88
CA TRP A 704 -13.23 -26.66 20.43
C TRP A 704 -12.64 -28.04 20.70
N TRP A 705 -11.40 -28.29 20.27
CA TRP A 705 -10.71 -29.56 20.51
C TRP A 705 -10.34 -29.79 21.97
N HIS A 706 -10.05 -28.73 22.73
CA HIS A 706 -9.69 -28.86 24.15
C HIS A 706 -10.90 -29.12 25.04
N ASN A 707 -12.03 -28.42 24.82
CA ASN A 707 -13.25 -28.58 25.61
C ASN A 707 -14.50 -28.22 24.80
N HIS A 708 -14.85 -29.12 23.90
CA HIS A 708 -16.00 -29.04 23.01
C HIS A 708 -17.31 -28.65 23.73
N LYS A 709 -17.63 -29.32 24.85
CA LYS A 709 -18.86 -29.05 25.61
C LYS A 709 -18.93 -27.60 26.13
N ARG A 710 -17.82 -27.05 26.61
CA ARG A 710 -17.75 -25.68 27.10
C ARG A 710 -17.95 -24.66 25.97
N GLU A 711 -17.42 -24.92 24.78
CA GLU A 711 -17.59 -24.03 23.64
C GLU A 711 -19.02 -24.06 23.11
N ILE A 712 -19.66 -25.23 23.08
CA ILE A 712 -21.09 -25.37 22.83
C ILE A 712 -21.92 -24.51 23.80
N GLU A 713 -21.69 -24.62 25.11
CA GLU A 713 -22.43 -23.84 26.12
C GLU A 713 -22.24 -22.31 25.93
N LYS A 714 -21.08 -21.88 25.43
CA LYS A 714 -20.84 -20.46 25.10
C LYS A 714 -21.61 -20.02 23.86
N ILE A 715 -21.64 -20.84 22.80
CA ILE A 715 -22.40 -20.57 21.58
C ILE A 715 -23.89 -20.44 21.93
N GLU A 716 -24.46 -21.41 22.65
CA GLU A 716 -25.87 -21.38 23.06
C GLU A 716 -26.21 -20.15 23.89
N ARG A 717 -25.32 -19.77 24.82
CA ARG A 717 -25.49 -18.56 25.62
C ARG A 717 -25.47 -17.31 24.76
N PHE A 718 -24.49 -17.18 23.86
CA PHE A 718 -24.40 -16.04 22.95
C PHE A 718 -25.69 -15.86 22.14
N PHE A 719 -26.21 -16.94 21.54
CA PHE A 719 -27.47 -16.88 20.78
C PHE A 719 -28.68 -16.61 21.68
N SER A 720 -28.71 -17.12 22.90
CA SER A 720 -29.79 -16.87 23.86
C SER A 720 -29.88 -15.41 24.28
N ASP A 721 -28.74 -14.74 24.40
CA ASP A 721 -28.62 -13.33 24.80
C ASP A 721 -28.98 -12.35 23.65
N LEU A 722 -29.08 -12.84 22.40
CA LEU A 722 -29.50 -12.01 21.27
C LEU A 722 -30.98 -11.59 21.38
N ALA A 723 -31.20 -10.28 21.40
CA ALA A 723 -32.53 -9.70 21.36
C ALA A 723 -33.23 -9.99 20.02
N PRO A 724 -34.55 -10.24 19.98
CA PRO A 724 -35.29 -10.41 18.73
C PRO A 724 -35.22 -9.12 17.89
N LYS A 725 -34.81 -9.21 16.63
CA LYS A 725 -34.96 -8.10 15.67
C LYS A 725 -36.34 -8.21 15.04
N ILE A 726 -37.19 -7.21 15.28
CA ILE A 726 -38.51 -7.12 14.62
C ILE A 726 -38.26 -6.74 13.16
N ASP A 727 -38.61 -7.65 12.26
CA ASP A 727 -38.56 -7.42 10.83
C ASP A 727 -39.58 -6.34 10.47
N LYS A 728 -39.14 -5.15 10.06
CA LYS A 728 -40.05 -4.05 9.70
C LYS A 728 -40.73 -4.23 8.32
N ASN A 729 -40.56 -5.38 7.68
CA ASN A 729 -40.95 -5.60 6.28
C ASN A 729 -42.08 -6.62 6.05
N THR A 730 -42.81 -7.08 7.08
CA THR A 730 -43.88 -8.09 6.88
C THR A 730 -45.32 -7.63 7.14
N ASP A 731 -45.58 -6.34 7.37
CA ASP A 731 -46.95 -5.85 7.65
C ASP A 731 -47.55 -4.95 6.54
N ASN A 732 -47.39 -5.31 5.25
CA ASN A 732 -48.11 -4.62 4.18
C ASN A 732 -48.92 -5.51 3.21
N ASP A 733 -48.99 -6.81 3.43
CA ASP A 733 -49.85 -7.71 2.64
C ASP A 733 -50.78 -8.52 3.55
N SER A 734 -51.81 -7.86 4.10
CA SER A 734 -53.15 -8.43 4.38
C SER A 734 -53.91 -7.59 5.40
N ASN A 735 -54.68 -6.59 4.92
CA ASN A 735 -56.03 -6.25 5.40
C ASN A 735 -56.41 -4.86 4.91
N GLY A 736 -57.31 -4.81 3.91
CA GLY A 736 -57.84 -3.54 3.42
C GLY A 736 -58.71 -3.64 2.17
N MET A 737 -59.51 -4.70 2.04
CA MET A 737 -60.64 -4.73 1.11
C MET A 737 -61.91 -4.95 1.91
N THR A 738 -62.56 -3.87 2.32
CA THR A 738 -64.03 -3.79 2.44
C THR A 738 -64.46 -2.34 2.66
N GLU A 739 -65.32 -1.89 1.72
CA GLU A 739 -66.34 -0.85 1.82
C GLU A 739 -65.98 0.65 1.73
N VAL A 740 -66.51 1.21 0.63
CA VAL A 740 -66.81 2.60 0.21
C VAL A 740 -65.69 3.45 -0.37
#